data_AF-A0A0L1KD06-F1
#
_entry.id   AF-A0A0L1KD06-F1
#
_cell.length_a   1.000
_cell.length_b   1.000
_cell.length_c   1.000
_cell.angle_alpha   90.00
_cell.angle_beta   90.00
_cell.angle_gamma   90.00
#
_symmetry.space_group_name_H-M   'P 1'
#
loop_
_entity.id
_entity.type
_entity.pdbx_description
1 polymer ?
#
loop_
_entity_poly.entity_id
_entity_poly.type
_entity_poly.pdbx_seq_one_letter_code
_entity_poly.pdbx_strand_id
1 'polypeptide(L)'
;MGAGKLESISIAPGFPSREFFLCQKRAVKTYSTRFPDIFTVDRKLMQPWLYSKNPSHQTGFHYNSALKDHRTWYTSRTVDFVYWGRELGMASNLHRHMRTAFDFNDTVLPTKIPASSKYSKKVNLPPEHQDSVSTSLNPYNVEYNTAVHQQRLFQTFPAQPEYTFPVTFKKYHDRLGYVKNSSTGSMDDFGIGDVPDVFRNELNSLKVHKHLSPHKSNFIPGIDAPFLGEPDTKNMQSLSKALNPRQTVCVNSGRYCAVLYINTPQDNNKLDTLTAKSLGFEIDTHSNMVLKKATLIQAAQCGVTDIFCEGIDFRYLGILSKKRQKSVARTKGSASDPLCIPAATKRGPKSACDCLFLMDRHLRAHTQLLWRTFSAKRPLLCTINGKCHTSGIGLALLSKYPILRPSTEFIFDGPEIGVTHFGGALHFLARKETSNKFPGLAEFVLLTGLSLYSGDALRLGWSDLFSPIPNIDYHFREWFENTEHLHNDAVTWQIGFFLQELLHQTEKPALPSMERVAITETRARWISEVFANQVDLEGILDSLSAIEALPLSDSSNTHDEALGLPFTTDIPSAVHSLKSARLSYTAMPYELTPLPENLNTPSGPVHATFSKFYFERDSLSGRTVARLCDPVFSKWKEFRGKEMKAYVKAQLASLKRHVYIRCEGINLSTSFDFHFVFSSGGQSSTATLEALINEAQKRIHSIDREFRIGWCTPQCGIAEIRHDKELLEVLIHDPGWEDPSANLSFPPLYLLLQPVKIFFSEWAYHVKHLLLSHSPFALKCNLRMLQKTRGDDGEGNIMSISDTLQLERRVMLRILQRADFHAVGVHTRLGDLTYSKSETAFALDNEQISTADVFEVWPEGRSIDGHTFFRRPKWYPNHIRDVSIADVERMFQDLSFKTDGMCEIDIPTDTFSKKATLESMKDAGIQVVSRLGHESVPNTQTTAYVPENVNFYEMARHPWEHYKSSWRLDGYTRGSMQYLEENFAHAEKYLYGDESEDRNYWQSSPGERRARLQETSAKDINLVELEKSPDVLNANLLKENFWNVLSGAERNVETWVKNLKEKSRKQKFDYRKELASPAEKIYDDYYYQWFIQPGVHPNPSLVKRN
;
A
#
# COMPACT_ATOMS: atom_id res chain seq x y z
N MET A 1 -34.75 -53.41 -45.93
CA MET A 1 -33.98 -54.41 -46.69
C MET A 1 -32.75 -54.80 -45.89
N GLY A 2 -32.51 -56.11 -45.77
CA GLY A 2 -31.20 -56.76 -45.53
C GLY A 2 -30.49 -56.41 -44.22
N ALA A 3 -30.63 -57.15 -43.12
CA ALA A 3 -30.08 -58.50 -42.86
C ALA A 3 -28.56 -58.51 -42.61
N GLY A 4 -28.14 -59.11 -41.49
CA GLY A 4 -26.72 -59.42 -41.25
C GLY A 4 -26.39 -59.68 -39.78
N LYS A 5 -26.56 -60.93 -39.35
CA LYS A 5 -26.30 -61.49 -38.02
C LYS A 5 -24.80 -61.67 -37.74
N LEU A 6 -24.46 -61.53 -36.45
CA LEU A 6 -23.67 -62.44 -35.60
C LEU A 6 -22.72 -63.44 -36.28
N GLU A 7 -21.43 -63.30 -35.96
CA GLU A 7 -20.56 -64.43 -35.66
C GLU A 7 -19.79 -64.20 -34.36
N SER A 8 -19.32 -65.30 -33.80
CA SER A 8 -19.34 -65.65 -32.39
C SER A 8 -17.98 -66.11 -31.89
N ILE A 9 -17.67 -65.74 -30.64
CA ILE A 9 -17.03 -66.56 -29.59
C ILE A 9 -15.63 -67.14 -29.84
N SER A 10 -14.68 -66.78 -28.95
CA SER A 10 -13.90 -67.78 -28.21
C SER A 10 -13.41 -67.25 -26.86
N ILE A 11 -13.98 -67.79 -25.80
CA ILE A 11 -13.50 -67.78 -24.41
C ILE A 11 -12.57 -68.98 -24.23
N ALA A 12 -11.50 -68.84 -23.44
CA ALA A 12 -10.75 -69.94 -22.84
C ALA A 12 -10.00 -69.45 -21.56
N PRO A 13 -9.57 -70.33 -20.61
CA PRO A 13 -10.28 -70.54 -19.35
C PRO A 13 -9.38 -70.70 -18.08
N GLY A 14 -10.00 -70.87 -16.90
CA GLY A 14 -9.40 -71.41 -15.67
C GLY A 14 -9.92 -70.69 -14.41
N PHE A 15 -10.43 -71.31 -13.33
CA PHE A 15 -10.38 -72.68 -12.81
C PHE A 15 -11.38 -72.78 -11.61
N PRO A 16 -11.61 -73.95 -10.96
CA PRO A 16 -12.75 -74.83 -11.16
C PRO A 16 -13.84 -74.80 -10.05
N SER A 17 -14.95 -75.45 -10.40
CA SER A 17 -16.10 -75.87 -9.61
C SER A 17 -15.83 -76.96 -8.57
N ARG A 18 -16.58 -76.95 -7.46
CA ARG A 18 -17.18 -78.16 -6.85
C ARG A 18 -18.55 -77.84 -6.22
N GLU A 19 -19.56 -78.37 -6.90
CA GLU A 19 -20.82 -79.01 -6.46
C GLU A 19 -21.60 -78.46 -5.23
N PHE A 20 -22.85 -78.04 -5.48
CA PHE A 20 -23.99 -78.33 -4.59
C PHE A 20 -25.28 -78.59 -5.39
N PHE A 21 -26.10 -79.47 -4.82
CA PHE A 21 -27.16 -80.30 -5.40
C PHE A 21 -28.42 -79.57 -5.91
N LEU A 22 -29.05 -80.24 -6.88
CA LEU A 22 -30.37 -80.00 -7.49
C LEU A 22 -31.53 -79.95 -6.49
N CYS A 23 -32.38 -78.93 -6.60
CA CYS A 23 -33.81 -79.04 -6.27
C CYS A 23 -34.67 -78.05 -7.09
N GLN A 24 -35.44 -78.63 -8.02
CA GLN A 24 -36.73 -78.20 -8.61
C GLN A 24 -36.94 -76.72 -9.03
N LYS A 25 -36.93 -76.52 -10.35
CA LYS A 25 -37.43 -75.33 -11.07
C LYS A 25 -38.94 -75.12 -10.84
N ARG A 26 -39.32 -74.11 -10.04
CA ARG A 26 -40.63 -73.44 -10.16
C ARG A 26 -40.55 -72.38 -11.26
N ALA A 27 -41.57 -72.31 -12.11
CA ALA A 27 -41.74 -71.27 -13.11
C ALA A 27 -41.86 -69.89 -12.43
N VAL A 28 -40.96 -68.96 -12.76
CA VAL A 28 -41.08 -67.55 -12.36
C VAL A 28 -42.31 -66.97 -13.08
N LYS A 29 -43.24 -66.38 -12.32
CA LYS A 29 -44.47 -65.77 -12.86
C LYS A 29 -44.11 -64.57 -13.75
N THR A 30 -44.66 -64.51 -14.96
CA THR A 30 -44.36 -63.50 -16.00
C THR A 30 -44.96 -62.11 -15.74
N TYR A 31 -45.83 -61.95 -14.73
CA TYR A 31 -46.43 -60.66 -14.36
C TYR A 31 -46.19 -60.36 -12.88
N SER A 32 -45.90 -59.09 -12.57
CA SER A 32 -45.76 -58.62 -11.19
C SER A 32 -47.10 -58.74 -10.46
N THR A 33 -47.14 -59.47 -9.35
CA THR A 33 -48.34 -59.60 -8.49
C THR A 33 -48.54 -58.43 -7.54
N ARG A 34 -47.67 -57.41 -7.60
CA ARG A 34 -47.74 -56.17 -6.83
C ARG A 34 -47.55 -55.00 -7.79
N PHE A 35 -48.31 -53.92 -7.61
CA PHE A 35 -48.04 -52.62 -8.25
C PHE A 35 -47.25 -51.76 -7.26
N PRO A 36 -45.90 -51.81 -7.23
CA PRO A 36 -45.14 -50.82 -6.49
C PRO A 36 -44.98 -49.57 -7.36
N ASP A 37 -45.67 -48.49 -7.01
CA ASP A 37 -45.23 -47.16 -7.41
C ASP A 37 -43.91 -46.86 -6.68
N ILE A 38 -42.79 -47.07 -7.37
CA ILE A 38 -41.46 -46.82 -6.82
C ILE A 38 -41.12 -45.35 -7.09
N PHE A 39 -40.92 -44.58 -6.02
CA PHE A 39 -40.39 -43.21 -6.10
C PHE A 39 -39.06 -43.19 -6.88
N THR A 40 -39.02 -42.46 -8.00
CA THR A 40 -37.87 -42.39 -8.92
C THR A 40 -37.16 -41.03 -8.86
N VAL A 41 -36.55 -40.71 -7.72
CA VAL A 41 -35.57 -39.60 -7.67
C VAL A 41 -34.17 -40.13 -7.98
N ASP A 42 -33.75 -41.22 -7.33
CA ASP A 42 -32.34 -41.65 -7.38
C ASP A 42 -31.93 -42.56 -8.56
N ARG A 43 -32.86 -43.28 -9.19
CA ARG A 43 -32.52 -44.23 -10.28
C ARG A 43 -32.33 -43.56 -11.64
N LYS A 44 -32.90 -42.36 -11.86
CA LYS A 44 -32.84 -41.65 -13.14
C LYS A 44 -31.51 -40.91 -13.36
N LEU A 45 -30.80 -40.55 -12.28
CA LEU A 45 -29.53 -39.79 -12.31
C LEU A 45 -28.28 -40.68 -12.18
N MET A 46 -28.38 -41.98 -12.47
CA MET A 46 -27.27 -42.95 -12.41
C MET A 46 -26.27 -42.76 -13.56
N GLN A 47 -25.80 -41.53 -13.77
CA GLN A 47 -24.51 -41.30 -14.40
C GLN A 47 -23.44 -41.66 -13.36
N PRO A 48 -22.60 -42.69 -13.60
CA PRO A 48 -21.64 -43.18 -12.60
C PRO A 48 -20.65 -42.13 -12.08
N TRP A 49 -20.50 -41.02 -12.80
CA TRP A 49 -19.65 -39.89 -12.43
C TRP A 49 -20.32 -38.85 -11.51
N LEU A 50 -21.65 -38.84 -11.39
CA LEU A 50 -22.39 -37.90 -10.54
C LEU A 50 -22.76 -38.52 -9.18
N TYR A 51 -23.17 -39.78 -9.16
CA TYR A 51 -23.56 -40.48 -7.93
C TYR A 51 -23.16 -41.96 -7.96
N SER A 52 -22.69 -42.49 -6.83
CA SER A 52 -22.40 -43.92 -6.67
C SER A 52 -23.08 -44.47 -5.42
N LYS A 53 -23.85 -45.55 -5.57
CA LYS A 53 -24.43 -46.31 -4.44
C LYS A 53 -23.54 -47.49 -4.02
N ASN A 54 -22.42 -47.72 -4.70
CA ASN A 54 -21.49 -48.76 -4.32
C ASN A 54 -20.79 -48.34 -3.00
N PRO A 55 -20.89 -49.12 -1.91
CA PRO A 55 -20.29 -48.77 -0.62
C PRO A 55 -18.78 -48.52 -0.69
N SER A 56 -18.08 -49.20 -1.61
CA SER A 56 -16.63 -48.99 -1.83
C SER A 56 -16.30 -47.69 -2.56
N HIS A 57 -17.27 -47.04 -3.20
CA HIS A 57 -17.08 -45.83 -4.01
C HIS A 57 -17.68 -44.56 -3.36
N GLN A 58 -18.09 -44.63 -2.08
CA GLN A 58 -18.74 -43.51 -1.38
C GLN A 58 -17.82 -42.29 -1.20
N THR A 59 -16.52 -42.45 -1.37
CA THR A 59 -15.54 -41.37 -1.32
C THR A 59 -15.56 -40.45 -2.55
N GLY A 60 -16.34 -40.76 -3.60
CA GLY A 60 -16.58 -39.84 -4.71
C GLY A 60 -15.35 -39.43 -5.55
N PHE A 61 -15.53 -38.44 -6.42
CA PHE A 61 -14.47 -37.90 -7.28
C PHE A 61 -13.89 -36.63 -6.66
N HIS A 62 -12.57 -36.60 -6.44
CA HIS A 62 -11.87 -35.44 -5.89
C HIS A 62 -10.67 -35.08 -6.78
N TYR A 63 -10.91 -34.22 -7.77
CA TYR A 63 -9.85 -33.66 -8.63
C TYR A 63 -8.88 -32.76 -7.86
N ASN A 64 -9.37 -32.07 -6.82
CA ASN A 64 -8.56 -31.17 -5.98
C ASN A 64 -7.77 -31.93 -4.89
N SER A 65 -7.44 -33.20 -5.13
CA SER A 65 -6.67 -34.02 -4.20
C SER A 65 -5.24 -34.22 -4.65
N ALA A 66 -4.31 -34.28 -3.69
CA ALA A 66 -2.92 -34.66 -3.93
C ALA A 66 -2.74 -36.17 -4.17
N LEU A 67 -3.84 -36.91 -4.40
CA LEU A 67 -3.82 -38.34 -4.63
C LEU A 67 -3.51 -38.63 -6.10
N LYS A 68 -2.98 -39.83 -6.36
CA LYS A 68 -2.56 -40.25 -7.72
C LYS A 68 -3.75 -40.40 -8.69
N ASP A 69 -4.95 -40.68 -8.19
CA ASP A 69 -6.16 -40.84 -9.01
C ASP A 69 -7.26 -39.91 -8.47
N HIS A 70 -7.96 -39.22 -9.39
CA HIS A 70 -9.12 -38.38 -9.11
C HIS A 70 -10.31 -39.18 -8.55
N ARG A 71 -10.36 -40.50 -8.82
CA ARG A 71 -11.29 -41.44 -8.20
C ARG A 71 -10.70 -41.93 -6.89
N THR A 72 -11.13 -41.34 -5.78
CA THR A 72 -10.50 -41.55 -4.48
C THR A 72 -10.58 -42.99 -3.99
N TRP A 73 -11.61 -43.75 -4.39
CA TRP A 73 -11.75 -45.17 -4.02
C TRP A 73 -10.77 -46.12 -4.73
N TYR A 74 -10.10 -45.70 -5.81
CA TYR A 74 -9.01 -46.47 -6.42
C TYR A 74 -7.67 -46.25 -5.71
N THR A 75 -7.62 -45.31 -4.76
CA THR A 75 -6.40 -45.01 -4.01
C THR A 75 -6.27 -45.96 -2.83
N SER A 76 -5.04 -46.30 -2.45
CA SER A 76 -4.75 -47.19 -1.33
C SER A 76 -5.03 -46.56 0.05
N ARG A 77 -5.50 -45.31 0.10
CA ARG A 77 -5.88 -44.61 1.33
C ARG A 77 -7.37 -44.85 1.59
N THR A 78 -7.68 -45.45 2.73
CA THR A 78 -9.05 -45.58 3.21
C THR A 78 -9.45 -44.37 4.05
N VAL A 79 -10.75 -44.10 4.09
CA VAL A 79 -11.37 -42.98 4.84
C VAL A 79 -12.19 -43.55 5.99
N ASP A 80 -12.16 -42.88 7.15
CA ASP A 80 -12.97 -43.24 8.31
C ASP A 80 -14.26 -42.41 8.37
N PHE A 81 -15.36 -42.94 7.83
CA PHE A 81 -16.64 -42.24 7.81
C PHE A 81 -17.31 -42.08 9.19
N VAL A 82 -16.83 -42.78 10.22
CA VAL A 82 -17.42 -42.75 11.56
C VAL A 82 -16.76 -41.68 12.42
N TYR A 83 -15.42 -41.59 12.36
CA TYR A 83 -14.66 -40.74 13.27
C TYR A 83 -14.03 -39.50 12.61
N TRP A 84 -14.00 -39.40 11.28
CA TRP A 84 -13.54 -38.20 10.57
C TRP A 84 -14.70 -37.26 10.19
N GLY A 85 -14.36 -36.02 9.81
CA GLY A 85 -15.32 -35.04 9.29
C GLY A 85 -15.63 -33.87 10.22
N ARG A 86 -15.19 -33.88 11.49
CA ARG A 86 -15.51 -32.83 12.47
C ARG A 86 -15.17 -31.40 12.01
N GLU A 87 -13.98 -31.19 11.43
CA GLU A 87 -13.50 -29.88 10.96
C GLU A 87 -13.56 -29.69 9.43
N LEU A 88 -13.93 -30.76 8.71
CA LEU A 88 -13.91 -30.85 7.24
C LEU A 88 -15.32 -30.86 6.62
N GLY A 89 -16.36 -31.03 7.45
CA GLY A 89 -17.71 -31.35 7.02
C GLY A 89 -17.85 -32.83 6.68
N MET A 90 -17.60 -33.22 5.44
CA MET A 90 -17.66 -34.62 5.02
C MET A 90 -16.36 -35.35 5.31
N ALA A 91 -16.44 -36.60 5.79
CA ALA A 91 -15.26 -37.44 6.05
C ALA A 91 -14.45 -37.76 4.76
N SER A 92 -15.09 -37.73 3.59
CA SER A 92 -14.44 -37.93 2.29
C SER A 92 -13.55 -36.78 1.85
N ASN A 93 -13.73 -35.58 2.44
CA ASN A 93 -12.92 -34.42 2.12
C ASN A 93 -11.49 -34.58 2.64
N LEU A 94 -10.55 -33.87 2.02
CA LEU A 94 -9.16 -33.85 2.47
C LEU A 94 -9.03 -33.09 3.79
N HIS A 95 -8.14 -33.56 4.66
CA HIS A 95 -7.79 -32.85 5.89
C HIS A 95 -7.22 -31.45 5.60
N ARG A 96 -7.38 -30.51 6.56
CA ARG A 96 -6.98 -29.11 6.40
C ARG A 96 -5.51 -28.93 6.01
N HIS A 97 -4.60 -29.76 6.51
CA HIS A 97 -3.17 -29.73 6.17
C HIS A 97 -2.81 -30.35 4.82
N MET A 98 -3.76 -31.03 4.15
CA MET A 98 -3.56 -31.73 2.86
C MET A 98 -4.33 -31.10 1.69
N ARG A 99 -5.11 -30.05 1.93
CA ARG A 99 -5.89 -29.38 0.87
C ARG A 99 -4.99 -28.73 -0.17
N THR A 100 -5.41 -28.80 -1.43
CA THR A 100 -4.72 -28.15 -2.56
C THR A 100 -5.55 -27.04 -3.21
N ALA A 101 -6.80 -26.89 -2.78
CA ALA A 101 -7.69 -25.79 -3.12
C ALA A 101 -8.06 -25.03 -1.84
N PHE A 102 -8.24 -23.72 -1.98
CA PHE A 102 -8.49 -22.80 -0.87
C PHE A 102 -9.70 -21.93 -1.19
N ASP A 103 -10.59 -21.77 -0.22
CA ASP A 103 -11.75 -20.88 -0.33
C ASP A 103 -11.31 -19.43 -0.10
N PHE A 104 -12.02 -18.45 -0.69
CA PHE A 104 -11.69 -17.03 -0.62
C PHE A 104 -11.53 -16.48 0.82
N ASN A 105 -12.39 -16.94 1.74
CA ASN A 105 -12.45 -16.45 3.12
C ASN A 105 -11.79 -17.39 4.14
N ASP A 106 -11.20 -18.52 3.69
CA ASP A 106 -10.46 -19.42 4.57
C ASP A 106 -8.95 -19.10 4.54
N THR A 107 -8.27 -19.46 5.61
CA THR A 107 -6.82 -19.28 5.76
C THR A 107 -6.04 -20.25 4.87
N VAL A 108 -4.92 -19.83 4.31
CA VAL A 108 -4.03 -20.72 3.56
C VAL A 108 -3.14 -21.52 4.53
N LEU A 109 -2.45 -22.56 4.05
CA LEU A 109 -1.51 -23.32 4.88
C LEU A 109 -0.43 -22.39 5.48
N PRO A 110 -0.13 -22.49 6.79
CA PRO A 110 0.87 -21.64 7.42
C PRO A 110 2.28 -22.02 6.97
N THR A 111 3.18 -21.03 6.91
CA THR A 111 4.59 -21.26 6.59
C THR A 111 5.30 -21.90 7.78
N LYS A 112 6.03 -23.00 7.54
CA LYS A 112 6.74 -23.72 8.61
C LYS A 112 8.01 -22.97 9.02
N ILE A 113 8.18 -22.72 10.32
CA ILE A 113 9.37 -22.08 10.88
C ILE A 113 10.06 -23.01 11.89
N PRO A 114 11.41 -23.08 11.92
CA PRO A 114 12.12 -23.78 12.97
C PRO A 114 11.91 -23.08 14.34
N ALA A 115 11.72 -23.86 15.40
CA ALA A 115 11.50 -23.34 16.76
C ALA A 115 12.61 -22.40 17.28
N SER A 116 13.79 -22.43 16.65
CA SER A 116 14.96 -21.61 16.95
C SER A 116 15.08 -20.31 16.13
N SER A 117 14.16 -20.00 15.21
CA SER A 117 14.25 -18.76 14.43
C SER A 117 14.13 -17.53 15.33
N LYS A 118 15.14 -16.64 15.26
CA LYS A 118 15.14 -15.35 15.97
C LYS A 118 14.21 -14.33 15.31
N TYR A 119 13.98 -14.48 14.01
CA TYR A 119 13.24 -13.50 13.21
C TYR A 119 11.73 -13.66 13.41
N SER A 120 11.22 -14.88 13.67
CA SER A 120 9.79 -15.11 13.94
C SER A 120 9.24 -14.44 15.21
N LYS A 121 10.10 -14.11 16.19
CA LYS A 121 9.75 -13.35 17.39
C LYS A 121 10.01 -11.84 17.29
N LYS A 122 10.85 -11.44 16.32
CA LYS A 122 11.28 -10.05 16.09
C LYS A 122 10.55 -9.37 14.95
N VAL A 123 9.91 -10.12 14.06
CA VAL A 123 8.88 -9.51 13.24
C VAL A 123 7.80 -9.11 14.25
N ASN A 124 7.66 -7.81 14.50
CA ASN A 124 6.42 -7.23 15.02
C ASN A 124 5.34 -7.49 13.96
N LEU A 125 5.05 -8.77 13.69
CA LEU A 125 3.90 -9.19 12.95
C LEU A 125 2.75 -8.64 13.77
N PRO A 126 1.91 -7.75 13.20
CA PRO A 126 0.65 -7.43 13.82
C PRO A 126 -0.01 -8.73 14.30
N PRO A 127 -0.73 -8.74 15.43
CA PRO A 127 -1.30 -9.95 16.03
C PRO A 127 -1.98 -10.88 15.00
N GLU A 128 -2.58 -10.27 13.98
CA GLU A 128 -3.28 -10.87 12.85
C GLU A 128 -2.41 -11.79 11.96
N HIS A 129 -1.08 -11.63 11.94
CA HIS A 129 -0.20 -12.44 11.10
C HIS A 129 0.49 -13.59 11.84
N GLN A 130 0.27 -13.73 13.16
CA GLN A 130 0.77 -14.90 13.91
C GLN A 130 0.19 -16.21 13.39
N ASP A 131 -1.00 -16.18 12.79
CA ASP A 131 -1.69 -17.34 12.23
C ASP A 131 -1.09 -17.86 10.91
N SER A 132 -0.29 -17.04 10.22
CA SER A 132 0.32 -17.39 8.94
C SER A 132 1.60 -18.25 9.07
N VAL A 133 2.06 -18.48 10.30
CA VAL A 133 3.33 -19.13 10.60
C VAL A 133 3.10 -20.25 11.63
N SER A 134 3.79 -21.39 11.46
CA SER A 134 3.69 -22.50 12.41
C SER A 134 5.04 -23.18 12.66
N THR A 135 5.32 -23.50 13.92
CA THR A 135 6.51 -24.30 14.29
C THR A 135 6.33 -25.80 14.07
N SER A 136 5.11 -26.26 13.85
CA SER A 136 4.76 -27.70 13.92
C SER A 136 3.96 -28.24 12.72
N LEU A 137 3.76 -27.44 11.66
CA LEU A 137 3.07 -27.91 10.46
C LEU A 137 3.80 -29.11 9.84
N ASN A 138 3.02 -30.16 9.54
CA ASN A 138 3.47 -31.31 8.75
C ASN A 138 2.40 -31.64 7.69
N PRO A 139 2.65 -31.36 6.40
CA PRO A 139 1.69 -31.69 5.33
C PRO A 139 1.51 -33.20 5.15
N TYR A 140 2.46 -34.02 5.64
CA TYR A 140 2.42 -35.48 5.55
C TYR A 140 1.94 -36.14 6.85
N ASN A 141 1.26 -35.41 7.74
CA ASN A 141 0.73 -36.00 8.96
C ASN A 141 -0.28 -37.11 8.62
N VAL A 142 -0.07 -38.31 9.15
CA VAL A 142 -0.97 -39.45 8.95
C VAL A 142 -2.02 -39.41 10.05
N GLU A 143 -3.26 -39.14 9.66
CA GLU A 143 -4.39 -39.10 10.60
C GLU A 143 -4.83 -40.51 10.98
N TYR A 144 -5.27 -40.65 12.24
CA TYR A 144 -5.66 -41.94 12.76
C TYR A 144 -6.96 -42.43 12.10
N ASN A 145 -6.90 -43.54 11.37
CA ASN A 145 -8.03 -44.23 10.76
C ASN A 145 -8.27 -45.58 11.44
N THR A 146 -9.47 -45.80 11.99
CA THR A 146 -9.80 -47.08 12.66
C THR A 146 -9.77 -48.27 11.71
N ALA A 147 -10.20 -48.10 10.46
CA ALA A 147 -10.18 -49.16 9.44
C ALA A 147 -8.75 -49.60 9.04
N VAL A 148 -7.73 -48.77 9.28
CA VAL A 148 -6.33 -49.09 8.98
C VAL A 148 -5.55 -49.49 10.22
N HIS A 149 -5.69 -48.71 11.29
CA HIS A 149 -4.83 -48.79 12.47
C HIS A 149 -5.41 -49.67 13.58
N GLN A 150 -6.71 -49.92 13.58
CA GLN A 150 -7.40 -50.75 14.56
C GLN A 150 -8.33 -51.72 13.83
N GLN A 151 -7.72 -52.68 13.12
CA GLN A 151 -8.47 -53.59 12.25
C GLN A 151 -9.30 -54.55 13.09
N ARG A 152 -10.63 -54.41 12.98
CA ARG A 152 -11.61 -55.27 13.66
C ARG A 152 -12.29 -56.29 12.76
N LEU A 153 -11.99 -56.28 11.45
CA LEU A 153 -12.63 -57.12 10.43
C LEU A 153 -12.49 -58.63 10.70
N PHE A 154 -11.40 -59.06 11.33
CA PHE A 154 -11.11 -60.47 11.59
C PHE A 154 -11.44 -60.92 13.02
N GLN A 155 -12.15 -60.10 13.80
CA GLN A 155 -12.40 -60.36 15.23
C GLN A 155 -13.87 -60.16 15.61
N THR A 156 -14.32 -60.87 16.66
CA THR A 156 -15.65 -60.71 17.26
C THR A 156 -15.60 -59.67 18.39
N PHE A 157 -16.54 -58.71 18.43
CA PHE A 157 -16.69 -57.81 19.58
C PHE A 157 -17.04 -58.65 20.83
N PRO A 158 -16.29 -58.59 21.95
CA PRO A 158 -15.43 -57.51 22.47
C PRO A 158 -13.91 -57.80 22.49
N ALA A 159 -13.38 -58.68 21.64
CA ALA A 159 -11.96 -59.06 21.65
C ALA A 159 -10.99 -57.90 21.28
N GLN A 160 -9.74 -57.99 21.76
CA GLN A 160 -8.73 -56.94 21.59
C GLN A 160 -8.32 -56.77 20.11
N PRO A 161 -8.51 -55.57 19.52
CA PRO A 161 -8.18 -55.31 18.12
C PRO A 161 -6.69 -55.46 17.85
N GLU A 162 -6.35 -55.93 16.65
CA GLU A 162 -4.99 -55.83 16.13
C GLU A 162 -4.68 -54.37 15.83
N TYR A 163 -3.77 -53.81 16.62
CA TYR A 163 -3.24 -52.48 16.40
C TYR A 163 -2.02 -52.58 15.50
N THR A 164 -2.08 -51.98 14.31
CA THR A 164 -0.85 -51.67 13.59
C THR A 164 -0.25 -50.43 14.25
N PHE A 165 0.99 -50.52 14.73
CA PHE A 165 1.69 -49.43 15.39
C PHE A 165 2.66 -48.72 14.43
N PRO A 166 2.22 -47.86 13.50
CA PRO A 166 3.12 -46.87 12.94
C PRO A 166 3.25 -45.71 13.93
N VAL A 167 4.35 -44.97 13.78
CA VAL A 167 4.88 -43.88 14.62
C VAL A 167 3.85 -42.80 15.06
N THR A 168 2.65 -42.74 14.48
CA THR A 168 1.61 -41.74 14.76
C THR A 168 0.85 -41.93 16.08
N PHE A 169 0.74 -43.15 16.62
CA PHE A 169 0.25 -43.34 17.99
C PHE A 169 1.23 -42.80 19.05
N LYS A 170 2.50 -42.52 18.68
CA LYS A 170 3.48 -41.92 19.59
C LYS A 170 3.16 -40.46 19.93
N LYS A 171 2.42 -39.73 19.06
CA LYS A 171 2.02 -38.31 19.25
C LYS A 171 0.54 -38.12 19.60
N TYR A 172 -0.36 -38.98 19.11
CA TYR A 172 -1.80 -38.82 19.34
C TYR A 172 -2.24 -39.22 20.77
N HIS A 173 -1.51 -40.13 21.42
CA HIS A 173 -1.74 -40.48 22.83
C HIS A 173 -1.40 -39.32 23.79
N ASP A 174 -0.53 -38.39 23.39
CA ASP A 174 -0.11 -37.24 24.22
C ASP A 174 -1.20 -36.16 24.35
N ARG A 175 -2.21 -36.13 23.46
CA ARG A 175 -3.25 -35.07 23.43
C ARG A 175 -4.63 -35.47 23.96
N LEU A 176 -4.95 -36.76 24.03
CA LEU A 176 -6.28 -37.25 24.46
C LEU A 176 -6.36 -37.65 25.94
N GLY A 177 -5.42 -37.22 26.79
CA GLY A 177 -5.53 -37.41 28.25
C GLY A 177 -5.38 -38.86 28.75
N TYR A 178 -5.24 -39.86 27.88
CA TYR A 178 -4.70 -41.16 28.25
C TYR A 178 -3.17 -41.08 28.23
N VAL A 179 -2.65 -40.60 29.35
CA VAL A 179 -1.24 -40.51 29.71
C VAL A 179 -0.50 -41.76 29.20
N LYS A 180 0.46 -41.58 28.27
CA LYS A 180 1.65 -42.42 28.28
C LYS A 180 2.35 -42.17 29.62
N ASN A 181 1.97 -42.94 30.63
CA ASN A 181 2.80 -43.14 31.81
C ASN A 181 3.88 -44.19 31.50
N SER A 182 4.24 -44.37 30.23
CA SER A 182 5.48 -45.01 29.89
C SER A 182 6.56 -43.93 29.91
N SER A 183 7.05 -43.62 31.11
CA SER A 183 8.36 -42.98 31.33
C SER A 183 9.47 -43.62 30.48
N THR A 184 9.26 -44.84 29.96
CA THR A 184 10.12 -45.57 29.03
C THR A 184 10.47 -44.81 27.76
N GLY A 185 9.57 -44.03 27.14
CA GLY A 185 9.92 -43.25 25.94
C GLY A 185 10.94 -42.13 26.20
N SER A 186 10.95 -41.62 27.44
CA SER A 186 11.97 -40.71 27.98
C SER A 186 12.94 -41.42 28.92
N MET A 187 13.02 -42.74 28.90
CA MET A 187 14.01 -43.53 29.66
C MET A 187 14.88 -44.37 28.73
N ASP A 188 14.34 -44.88 27.61
CA ASP A 188 15.03 -45.69 26.61
C ASP A 188 15.91 -44.83 25.68
N ASP A 189 15.49 -43.60 25.36
CA ASP A 189 16.37 -42.58 24.76
C ASP A 189 17.35 -41.98 25.81
N PHE A 190 17.16 -42.32 27.10
CA PHE A 190 17.89 -41.80 28.27
C PHE A 190 18.72 -42.91 28.95
N GLY A 191 19.40 -43.76 28.16
CA GLY A 191 20.42 -44.70 28.65
C GLY A 191 21.65 -44.06 29.31
N ILE A 192 21.62 -42.75 29.56
CA ILE A 192 22.59 -41.96 30.32
C ILE A 192 21.74 -41.09 31.25
N GLY A 193 21.85 -41.32 32.57
CA GLY A 193 20.98 -40.71 33.59
C GLY A 193 20.89 -39.19 33.49
N ASP A 194 19.71 -38.64 33.82
CA ASP A 194 19.39 -37.21 33.91
C ASP A 194 20.39 -36.30 33.20
N VAL A 195 20.45 -36.41 31.88
CA VAL A 195 21.20 -35.43 31.12
C VAL A 195 20.39 -34.14 31.24
N PRO A 196 20.94 -33.07 31.87
CA PRO A 196 20.19 -31.84 32.08
C PRO A 196 19.63 -31.35 30.74
N ASP A 197 18.53 -30.58 30.75
CA ASP A 197 17.93 -30.00 29.52
C ASP A 197 18.96 -29.35 28.58
N VAL A 198 20.11 -28.94 29.14
CA VAL A 198 21.35 -28.53 28.46
C VAL A 198 21.81 -29.52 27.39
N PHE A 199 21.92 -30.83 27.66
CA PHE A 199 22.40 -31.83 26.70
C PHE A 199 21.37 -32.13 25.61
N ARG A 200 20.07 -32.03 25.94
CA ARG A 200 18.96 -32.15 24.98
C ARG A 200 18.96 -30.97 24.00
N ASN A 201 19.23 -29.78 24.53
CA ASN A 201 19.44 -28.55 23.76
C ASN A 201 20.73 -28.61 22.94
N GLU A 202 21.80 -29.20 23.45
CA GLU A 202 23.06 -29.40 22.72
C GLU A 202 22.92 -30.41 21.58
N LEU A 203 22.25 -31.55 21.79
CA LEU A 203 21.97 -32.52 20.71
C LEU A 203 21.05 -31.94 19.63
N ASN A 204 20.10 -31.07 20.02
CA ASN A 204 19.33 -30.28 19.07
C ASN A 204 20.20 -29.23 18.36
N SER A 205 21.13 -28.56 19.05
CA SER A 205 22.07 -27.59 18.44
C SER A 205 23.07 -28.25 17.48
N LEU A 206 23.56 -29.45 17.81
CA LEU A 206 24.44 -30.28 16.98
C LEU A 206 23.69 -30.90 15.79
N LYS A 207 22.42 -31.28 15.96
CA LYS A 207 21.54 -31.70 14.84
C LYS A 207 21.22 -30.54 13.90
N VAL A 208 21.00 -29.33 14.44
CA VAL A 208 20.82 -28.11 13.64
C VAL A 208 22.07 -27.79 12.82
N HIS A 209 23.28 -28.03 13.34
CA HIS A 209 24.52 -27.83 12.58
C HIS A 209 24.89 -28.98 11.62
N LYS A 210 24.45 -30.22 11.86
CA LYS A 210 24.69 -31.36 10.94
C LYS A 210 23.71 -31.41 9.76
N HIS A 211 22.50 -30.88 9.91
CA HIS A 211 21.63 -30.65 8.77
C HIS A 211 22.10 -29.39 8.05
N LEU A 212 22.86 -29.55 6.97
CA LEU A 212 22.85 -28.58 5.87
C LEU A 212 21.37 -28.27 5.59
N SER A 213 20.89 -27.10 6.02
CA SER A 213 19.48 -26.73 6.02
C SER A 213 18.84 -27.12 4.68
N PRO A 214 17.65 -27.78 4.65
CA PRO A 214 16.99 -28.11 3.38
C PRO A 214 16.66 -26.86 2.54
N HIS A 215 16.73 -25.66 3.13
CA HIS A 215 16.83 -24.38 2.41
C HIS A 215 18.25 -24.16 1.85
N LYS A 216 18.78 -25.15 1.11
CA LYS A 216 20.09 -25.07 0.45
C LYS A 216 19.99 -24.12 -0.75
N SER A 217 19.95 -22.79 -0.53
CA SER A 217 20.40 -21.71 -1.45
C SER A 217 19.69 -20.36 -1.24
N ASN A 218 18.51 -20.32 -0.62
CA ASN A 218 17.68 -19.11 -0.64
C ASN A 218 17.47 -18.54 0.77
N PHE A 219 17.90 -17.30 0.98
CA PHE A 219 17.57 -16.51 2.17
C PHE A 219 16.08 -16.14 2.13
N ILE A 220 15.28 -16.72 3.04
CA ILE A 220 13.82 -16.46 3.09
C ILE A 220 13.53 -15.36 4.12
N PRO A 221 12.97 -14.20 3.72
CA PRO A 221 12.52 -13.16 4.64
C PRO A 221 11.47 -13.67 5.64
N GLY A 222 11.62 -13.32 6.90
CA GLY A 222 10.77 -13.77 8.01
C GLY A 222 11.17 -15.12 8.63
N ILE A 223 12.03 -15.91 7.98
CA ILE A 223 12.56 -17.19 8.51
C ILE A 223 14.05 -17.10 8.80
N ASP A 224 14.84 -16.83 7.75
CA ASP A 224 16.31 -16.78 7.78
C ASP A 224 16.85 -15.34 7.86
N ALA A 225 16.06 -14.38 7.38
CA ALA A 225 16.35 -12.94 7.35
C ALA A 225 15.20 -12.14 7.97
N PRO A 226 15.43 -10.88 8.41
CA PRO A 226 14.33 -10.03 8.86
C PRO A 226 13.31 -9.80 7.73
N PHE A 227 12.04 -9.68 8.09
CA PHE A 227 10.98 -9.29 7.16
C PHE A 227 10.83 -7.77 7.18
N LEU A 228 10.96 -7.13 6.02
CA LEU A 228 10.84 -5.69 5.81
C LEU A 228 9.59 -5.36 4.97
N GLY A 229 9.01 -4.18 5.21
CA GLY A 229 7.82 -3.72 4.49
C GLY A 229 6.52 -4.35 5.00
N GLU A 230 5.48 -4.32 4.18
CA GLU A 230 4.13 -4.80 4.53
C GLU A 230 3.91 -6.27 4.18
N PRO A 231 3.24 -7.05 5.05
CA PRO A 231 2.81 -8.41 4.74
C PRO A 231 1.60 -8.43 3.78
N ASP A 232 1.59 -9.38 2.84
CA ASP A 232 0.42 -9.69 2.01
C ASP A 232 -0.19 -11.03 2.42
N THR A 233 -1.35 -11.00 3.08
CA THR A 233 -2.07 -12.21 3.49
C THR A 233 -3.02 -12.75 2.43
N LYS A 234 -3.41 -11.93 1.45
CA LYS A 234 -4.46 -12.24 0.47
C LYS A 234 -3.91 -12.69 -0.88
N ASN A 235 -2.58 -12.79 -1.02
CA ASN A 235 -1.90 -13.20 -2.26
C ASN A 235 -2.18 -12.27 -3.45
N MET A 236 -2.46 -11.00 -3.17
CA MET A 236 -2.78 -9.99 -4.18
C MET A 236 -1.56 -9.56 -4.99
N GLN A 237 -0.41 -9.39 -4.34
CA GLN A 237 0.85 -9.09 -5.04
C GLN A 237 1.48 -10.36 -5.60
N SER A 238 1.37 -11.49 -4.88
CA SER A 238 2.02 -12.76 -5.26
C SER A 238 1.46 -13.38 -6.55
N LEU A 239 0.17 -13.15 -6.84
CA LEU A 239 -0.51 -13.63 -8.05
C LEU A 239 -0.70 -12.53 -9.12
N SER A 240 0.18 -11.53 -9.14
CA SER A 240 0.13 -10.44 -10.13
C SER A 240 0.78 -10.82 -11.47
N LYS A 241 0.34 -10.18 -12.56
CA LYS A 241 0.87 -10.37 -13.92
C LYS A 241 1.92 -9.31 -14.23
N ALA A 242 3.10 -9.71 -14.68
CA ALA A 242 4.10 -8.78 -15.18
C ALA A 242 3.61 -8.06 -16.46
N LEU A 243 3.70 -6.73 -16.49
CA LEU A 243 3.33 -5.90 -17.63
C LEU A 243 4.50 -5.63 -18.57
N ASN A 244 5.73 -5.68 -18.07
CA ASN A 244 6.92 -5.43 -18.86
C ASN A 244 7.87 -6.66 -18.95
N PRO A 245 8.73 -6.74 -19.98
CA PRO A 245 9.64 -7.88 -20.16
C PRO A 245 10.62 -8.10 -19.01
N ARG A 246 10.94 -7.02 -18.27
CA ARG A 246 11.84 -7.06 -17.11
C ARG A 246 11.14 -7.41 -15.81
N GLN A 247 9.81 -7.57 -15.82
CA GLN A 247 8.99 -7.92 -14.66
C GLN A 247 9.11 -6.92 -13.48
N THR A 248 9.45 -5.67 -13.77
CA THR A 248 9.61 -4.61 -12.77
C THR A 248 8.31 -3.85 -12.49
N VAL A 249 7.32 -3.98 -13.37
CA VAL A 249 5.96 -3.44 -13.17
C VAL A 249 5.00 -4.59 -13.36
N CYS A 250 4.19 -4.83 -12.33
CA CYS A 250 3.18 -5.90 -12.32
C CYS A 250 1.78 -5.30 -12.15
N VAL A 251 0.75 -6.04 -12.53
CA VAL A 251 -0.64 -5.64 -12.35
C VAL A 251 -1.47 -6.78 -11.80
N ASN A 252 -2.41 -6.42 -10.92
CA ASN A 252 -3.54 -7.25 -10.59
C ASN A 252 -4.83 -6.50 -10.98
N SER A 253 -5.54 -6.99 -11.99
CA SER A 253 -6.71 -6.33 -12.56
C SER A 253 -7.99 -7.00 -12.09
N GLY A 254 -8.85 -6.26 -11.38
CA GLY A 254 -10.24 -6.62 -11.18
C GLY A 254 -11.13 -6.21 -12.36
N ARG A 255 -12.45 -6.40 -12.22
CA ARG A 255 -13.43 -6.03 -13.27
C ARG A 255 -13.37 -4.53 -13.58
N TYR A 256 -13.53 -3.69 -12.57
CA TYR A 256 -13.60 -2.24 -12.70
C TYR A 256 -12.41 -1.48 -12.09
N CYS A 257 -11.37 -2.18 -11.67
CA CYS A 257 -10.18 -1.56 -11.07
C CYS A 257 -8.89 -2.24 -11.52
N ALA A 258 -7.75 -1.58 -11.33
CA ALA A 258 -6.43 -2.17 -11.53
C ALA A 258 -5.50 -1.75 -10.40
N VAL A 259 -4.70 -2.69 -9.90
CA VAL A 259 -3.64 -2.44 -8.93
C VAL A 259 -2.30 -2.65 -9.62
N LEU A 260 -1.50 -1.59 -9.72
CA LEU A 260 -0.16 -1.58 -10.29
C LEU A 260 0.88 -1.69 -9.18
N TYR A 261 1.81 -2.61 -9.36
CA TYR A 261 2.91 -2.85 -8.43
C TYR A 261 4.26 -2.48 -9.02
N ILE A 262 5.06 -1.72 -8.26
CA ILE A 262 6.50 -1.55 -8.52
C ILE A 262 7.22 -2.75 -7.90
N ASN A 263 7.94 -3.52 -8.72
CA ASN A 263 8.58 -4.78 -8.33
C ASN A 263 10.08 -4.74 -8.62
N THR A 264 10.81 -3.98 -7.82
CA THR A 264 12.29 -3.91 -7.86
C THR A 264 12.87 -3.98 -6.44
N PRO A 265 12.52 -5.02 -5.65
CA PRO A 265 12.82 -5.04 -4.22
C PRO A 265 14.32 -5.15 -3.90
N GLN A 266 15.13 -5.72 -4.81
CA GLN A 266 16.58 -5.83 -4.64
C GLN A 266 17.30 -4.47 -4.69
N ASP A 267 16.74 -3.53 -5.46
CA ASP A 267 17.26 -2.18 -5.63
C ASP A 267 16.39 -1.16 -4.89
N ASN A 268 15.72 -1.55 -3.80
CA ASN A 268 14.90 -0.66 -2.98
C ASN A 268 13.81 0.09 -3.77
N ASN A 269 13.22 -0.54 -4.78
CA ASN A 269 12.21 0.07 -5.64
C ASN A 269 12.67 1.34 -6.37
N LYS A 270 13.96 1.40 -6.69
CA LYS A 270 14.57 2.41 -7.56
C LYS A 270 14.09 2.30 -9.01
N LEU A 271 13.76 3.43 -9.62
CA LEU A 271 13.23 3.47 -10.98
C LEU A 271 14.33 3.87 -11.98
N ASP A 272 14.78 2.90 -12.77
CA ASP A 272 15.62 3.17 -13.93
C ASP A 272 14.82 3.94 -15.03
N THR A 273 15.54 4.41 -16.06
CA THR A 273 14.92 5.19 -17.15
C THR A 273 13.80 4.43 -17.89
N LEU A 274 13.91 3.11 -18.00
CA LEU A 274 12.97 2.27 -18.75
C LEU A 274 11.77 1.88 -17.87
N THR A 275 12.00 1.59 -16.59
CA THR A 275 10.94 1.30 -15.63
C THR A 275 10.09 2.53 -15.36
N ALA A 276 10.68 3.73 -15.21
CA ALA A 276 9.92 4.97 -15.06
C ALA A 276 9.02 5.24 -16.28
N LYS A 277 9.54 5.04 -17.50
CA LYS A 277 8.74 5.18 -18.73
C LYS A 277 7.66 4.11 -18.86
N SER A 278 7.98 2.87 -18.50
CA SER A 278 7.03 1.76 -18.51
C SER A 278 5.90 2.04 -17.54
N LEU A 279 6.22 2.44 -16.31
CA LEU A 279 5.23 2.78 -15.29
C LEU A 279 4.34 3.95 -15.74
N GLY A 280 4.93 5.02 -16.29
CA GLY A 280 4.15 6.14 -16.83
C GLY A 280 3.22 5.72 -17.96
N PHE A 281 3.65 4.81 -18.85
CA PHE A 281 2.82 4.24 -19.89
C PHE A 281 1.67 3.38 -19.34
N GLU A 282 1.94 2.54 -18.34
CA GLU A 282 0.91 1.69 -17.73
C GLU A 282 -0.12 2.48 -16.90
N ILE A 283 0.32 3.53 -16.20
CA ILE A 283 -0.58 4.46 -15.51
C ILE A 283 -1.52 5.12 -16.52
N ASP A 284 -1.00 5.61 -17.64
CA ASP A 284 -1.82 6.20 -18.70
C ASP A 284 -2.78 5.19 -19.32
N THR A 285 -2.31 3.97 -19.58
CA THR A 285 -3.11 2.91 -20.19
C THR A 285 -4.27 2.50 -19.30
N HIS A 286 -4.02 2.27 -18.01
CA HIS A 286 -5.05 1.85 -17.06
C HIS A 286 -5.96 2.99 -16.62
N SER A 287 -5.45 4.22 -16.50
CA SER A 287 -6.28 5.38 -16.19
C SER A 287 -7.18 5.81 -17.36
N ASN A 288 -6.80 5.55 -18.62
CA ASN A 288 -7.67 5.84 -19.78
C ASN A 288 -8.57 4.67 -20.19
N MET A 289 -8.42 3.50 -19.57
CA MET A 289 -9.17 2.31 -19.95
C MET A 289 -10.66 2.44 -19.62
N VAL A 290 -11.53 2.09 -20.58
CA VAL A 290 -12.98 2.34 -20.53
C VAL A 290 -13.65 1.74 -19.29
N LEU A 291 -13.30 0.52 -18.92
CA LEU A 291 -13.91 -0.19 -17.80
C LEU A 291 -13.30 0.17 -16.43
N LYS A 292 -12.12 0.81 -16.37
CA LYS A 292 -11.46 1.04 -15.08
C LYS A 292 -12.02 2.29 -14.41
N LYS A 293 -12.77 2.14 -13.31
CA LYS A 293 -13.27 3.25 -12.48
C LYS A 293 -12.15 3.94 -11.74
N ALA A 294 -11.23 3.14 -11.18
CA ALA A 294 -10.10 3.61 -10.41
C ALA A 294 -8.87 2.72 -10.63
N THR A 295 -7.68 3.31 -10.55
CA THR A 295 -6.40 2.59 -10.58
C THR A 295 -5.65 2.86 -9.27
N LEU A 296 -5.06 1.83 -8.69
CA LEU A 296 -4.26 1.90 -7.46
C LEU A 296 -2.79 1.62 -7.79
N ILE A 297 -1.86 2.39 -7.22
CA ILE A 297 -0.42 2.10 -7.27
C ILE A 297 0.06 1.72 -5.87
N GLN A 298 0.88 0.68 -5.78
CA GLN A 298 1.52 0.23 -4.54
C GLN A 298 2.91 -0.34 -4.86
N ALA A 299 3.81 -0.43 -3.87
CA ALA A 299 5.04 -1.20 -4.02
C ALA A 299 4.80 -2.68 -3.72
N ALA A 300 5.23 -3.58 -4.60
CA ALA A 300 5.28 -5.00 -4.27
C ALA A 300 6.48 -5.24 -3.36
N GLN A 301 6.20 -5.59 -2.11
CA GLN A 301 7.21 -5.84 -1.08
C GLN A 301 7.13 -7.30 -0.68
N CYS A 302 8.13 -8.08 -1.10
CA CYS A 302 8.25 -9.50 -0.78
C CYS A 302 8.96 -9.78 0.55
N GLY A 303 8.92 -8.83 1.50
CA GLY A 303 9.66 -8.93 2.76
C GLY A 303 11.13 -8.47 2.69
N VAL A 304 11.62 -8.04 1.52
CA VAL A 304 13.04 -7.70 1.29
C VAL A 304 13.32 -6.20 1.44
N THR A 305 12.33 -5.34 1.19
CA THR A 305 12.47 -3.89 1.26
C THR A 305 11.23 -3.27 1.92
N ASP A 306 11.44 -2.22 2.70
CA ASP A 306 10.42 -1.36 3.32
C ASP A 306 10.22 -0.04 2.53
N ILE A 307 10.81 0.06 1.33
CA ILE A 307 10.75 1.26 0.51
C ILE A 307 9.60 1.13 -0.49
N PHE A 308 8.73 2.14 -0.54
CA PHE A 308 7.71 2.28 -1.57
C PHE A 308 8.37 2.61 -2.91
N CYS A 309 9.17 3.68 -2.95
CA CYS A 309 9.95 4.06 -4.12
C CYS A 309 11.15 4.93 -3.72
N GLU A 310 12.37 4.48 -4.07
CA GLU A 310 13.59 5.27 -3.86
C GLU A 310 13.72 6.43 -4.88
N GLY A 311 12.99 6.38 -6.00
CA GLY A 311 13.04 7.40 -7.04
C GLY A 311 14.23 7.22 -7.99
N ILE A 312 15.09 8.24 -8.09
CA ILE A 312 16.17 8.33 -9.09
C ILE A 312 17.31 7.33 -8.81
N ASP A 313 17.87 6.75 -9.88
CA ASP A 313 19.11 6.00 -9.78
C ASP A 313 20.35 6.90 -9.79
N PHE A 314 20.72 7.40 -8.60
CA PHE A 314 21.93 8.21 -8.43
C PHE A 314 23.23 7.44 -8.71
N ARG A 315 23.24 6.10 -8.57
CA ARG A 315 24.43 5.29 -8.90
C ARG A 315 24.67 5.31 -10.41
N TYR A 316 23.62 5.12 -11.20
CA TYR A 316 23.68 5.23 -12.65
C TYR A 316 24.11 6.63 -13.12
N LEU A 317 23.49 7.68 -12.56
CA LEU A 317 23.87 9.07 -12.88
C LEU A 317 25.32 9.39 -12.49
N GLY A 318 25.78 8.85 -11.37
CA GLY A 318 27.16 8.94 -10.91
C GLY A 318 28.18 8.38 -11.88
N ILE A 319 27.92 7.17 -12.37
CA ILE A 319 28.77 6.50 -13.38
C ILE A 319 28.81 7.32 -14.68
N LEU A 320 27.66 7.85 -15.13
CA LEU A 320 27.62 8.69 -16.33
C LEU A 320 28.38 10.00 -16.16
N SER A 321 28.25 10.66 -15.01
CA SER A 321 28.97 11.90 -14.72
C SER A 321 30.48 11.68 -14.66
N LYS A 322 30.95 10.60 -14.00
CA LYS A 322 32.37 10.23 -13.96
C LYS A 322 32.93 9.91 -15.35
N LYS A 323 32.18 9.17 -16.18
CA LYS A 323 32.57 8.89 -17.58
C LYS A 323 32.67 10.17 -18.42
N ARG A 324 31.71 11.09 -18.25
CA ARG A 324 31.74 12.41 -18.89
C ARG A 324 33.00 13.18 -18.51
N GLN A 325 33.32 13.27 -17.22
CA GLN A 325 34.49 14.03 -16.76
C GLN A 325 35.81 13.45 -17.27
N LYS A 326 35.94 12.11 -17.30
CA LYS A 326 37.08 11.44 -17.93
C LYS A 326 37.18 11.77 -19.43
N SER A 327 36.06 11.83 -20.15
CA SER A 327 36.03 12.23 -21.55
C SER A 327 36.41 13.70 -21.76
N VAL A 328 35.92 14.61 -20.92
CA VAL A 328 36.23 16.05 -20.98
C VAL A 328 37.70 16.31 -20.64
N ALA A 329 38.26 15.61 -19.66
CA ALA A 329 39.68 15.72 -19.32
C ALA A 329 40.60 15.31 -20.47
N ARG A 330 40.21 14.30 -21.26
CA ARG A 330 40.95 13.86 -22.45
C ARG A 330 40.91 14.87 -23.60
N THR A 331 39.84 15.67 -23.71
CA THR A 331 39.65 16.63 -24.81
C THR A 331 40.23 18.01 -24.51
N LYS A 332 40.50 18.36 -23.24
CA LYS A 332 41.20 19.61 -22.88
C LYS A 332 42.61 19.75 -23.48
N GLY A 333 43.19 18.68 -24.02
CA GLY A 333 44.45 18.71 -24.78
C GLY A 333 44.32 19.03 -26.28
N SER A 334 43.09 19.13 -26.83
CA SER A 334 42.84 19.46 -28.24
C SER A 334 42.05 20.77 -28.34
N ALA A 335 42.52 21.72 -29.16
CA ALA A 335 41.97 23.09 -29.30
C ALA A 335 40.55 23.21 -29.92
N SER A 336 39.78 22.12 -29.96
CA SER A 336 38.39 22.10 -30.45
C SER A 336 37.41 22.20 -29.28
N ASP A 337 36.34 22.99 -29.44
CA ASP A 337 35.24 23.06 -28.50
C ASP A 337 34.76 21.66 -28.08
N PRO A 338 34.61 21.38 -26.78
CA PRO A 338 34.22 20.05 -26.28
C PRO A 338 32.84 19.59 -26.76
N LEU A 339 32.01 20.51 -27.28
CA LEU A 339 30.69 20.25 -27.86
C LEU A 339 30.73 19.89 -29.36
N CYS A 340 31.86 20.07 -30.05
CA CYS A 340 31.99 19.89 -31.50
C CYS A 340 33.25 19.07 -31.85
N ILE A 341 33.29 17.81 -31.41
CA ILE A 341 34.32 16.86 -31.85
C ILE A 341 33.85 16.21 -33.16
N PRO A 342 34.60 16.30 -34.27
CA PRO A 342 34.21 15.72 -35.55
C PRO A 342 34.09 14.20 -35.48
N ALA A 343 33.14 13.65 -36.25
CA ALA A 343 32.67 12.27 -36.21
C ALA A 343 33.73 11.15 -36.44
N ALA A 344 34.98 11.50 -36.74
CA ALA A 344 36.05 10.56 -37.10
C ALA A 344 36.65 9.78 -35.90
N THR A 345 36.42 10.18 -34.64
CA THR A 345 36.95 9.51 -33.43
C THR A 345 35.95 8.57 -32.72
N LYS A 346 34.83 8.22 -33.37
CA LYS A 346 33.66 7.48 -32.81
C LYS A 346 33.84 5.98 -32.50
N ARG A 347 35.06 5.45 -32.31
CA ARG A 347 35.28 4.02 -31.96
C ARG A 347 35.77 3.78 -30.52
N GLY A 348 35.81 4.79 -29.66
CA GLY A 348 36.04 4.68 -28.20
C GLY A 348 34.82 5.14 -27.36
N PRO A 349 34.81 4.98 -26.02
CA PRO A 349 33.61 4.99 -25.16
C PRO A 349 32.74 6.26 -25.31
N LYS A 350 31.42 6.11 -25.09
CA LYS A 350 30.36 7.14 -25.19
C LYS A 350 30.89 8.56 -24.93
N SER A 351 30.70 9.47 -25.89
CA SER A 351 31.23 10.84 -25.82
C SER A 351 30.69 11.60 -24.59
N ALA A 352 31.38 12.66 -24.16
CA ALA A 352 30.91 13.53 -23.07
C ALA A 352 29.47 14.05 -23.28
N CYS A 353 29.09 14.34 -24.53
CA CYS A 353 27.75 14.75 -24.92
C CYS A 353 26.73 13.60 -24.77
N ASP A 354 27.08 12.37 -25.15
CA ASP A 354 26.21 11.20 -24.99
C ASP A 354 25.90 10.94 -23.51
N CYS A 355 26.90 11.07 -22.64
CA CYS A 355 26.70 10.93 -21.19
C CYS A 355 25.73 11.98 -20.65
N LEU A 356 25.89 13.26 -21.04
CA LEU A 356 24.99 14.34 -20.61
C LEU A 356 23.56 14.12 -21.12
N PHE A 357 23.41 13.68 -22.37
CA PHE A 357 22.10 13.32 -22.94
C PHE A 357 21.43 12.16 -22.20
N LEU A 358 22.21 11.14 -21.80
CA LEU A 358 21.67 10.02 -21.02
C LEU A 358 21.23 10.45 -19.61
N MET A 359 21.98 11.35 -18.96
CA MET A 359 21.60 11.93 -17.67
C MET A 359 20.28 12.73 -17.80
N ASP A 360 20.19 13.60 -18.80
CA ASP A 360 18.97 14.36 -19.08
C ASP A 360 17.78 13.45 -19.40
N ARG A 361 17.99 12.42 -20.24
CA ARG A 361 16.96 11.44 -20.57
C ARG A 361 16.44 10.71 -19.33
N HIS A 362 17.30 10.45 -18.35
CA HIS A 362 16.89 9.82 -17.09
C HIS A 362 16.00 10.76 -16.26
N LEU A 363 16.44 12.00 -16.05
CA LEU A 363 15.65 13.00 -15.30
C LEU A 363 14.31 13.28 -15.98
N ARG A 364 14.28 13.38 -17.31
CA ARG A 364 13.03 13.56 -18.07
C ARG A 364 12.07 12.38 -17.93
N ALA A 365 12.58 11.15 -17.88
CA ALA A 365 11.71 10.00 -17.70
C ALA A 365 10.96 10.07 -16.37
N HIS A 366 11.63 10.57 -15.32
CA HIS A 366 11.03 10.83 -14.02
C HIS A 366 10.06 12.01 -14.05
N THR A 367 10.42 13.17 -14.62
CA THR A 367 9.47 14.30 -14.71
C THR A 367 8.22 13.95 -15.53
N GLN A 368 8.36 13.17 -16.61
CA GLN A 368 7.24 12.67 -17.41
C GLN A 368 6.34 11.71 -16.61
N LEU A 369 6.93 10.83 -15.79
CA LEU A 369 6.19 9.94 -14.89
C LEU A 369 5.38 10.74 -13.86
N LEU A 370 6.02 11.70 -13.19
CA LEU A 370 5.38 12.57 -12.19
C LEU A 370 4.27 13.43 -12.78
N TRP A 371 4.47 13.95 -13.98
CA TRP A 371 3.41 14.67 -14.67
C TRP A 371 2.25 13.75 -15.07
N ARG A 372 2.53 12.50 -15.45
CA ARG A 372 1.49 11.52 -15.80
C ARG A 372 0.66 11.10 -14.59
N THR A 373 1.27 10.99 -13.41
CA THR A 373 0.55 10.66 -12.18
C THR A 373 -0.36 11.82 -11.76
N PHE A 374 0.14 13.06 -11.87
CA PHE A 374 -0.64 14.28 -11.63
C PHE A 374 -1.81 14.45 -12.62
N SER A 375 -1.55 14.25 -13.92
CA SER A 375 -2.51 14.50 -15.00
C SER A 375 -3.41 13.30 -15.35
N ALA A 376 -3.42 12.24 -14.53
CA ALA A 376 -4.22 11.04 -14.76
C ALA A 376 -5.72 11.38 -14.95
N LYS A 377 -6.30 10.86 -16.05
CA LYS A 377 -7.67 11.22 -16.47
C LYS A 377 -8.73 10.67 -15.51
N ARG A 378 -8.61 9.40 -15.13
CA ARG A 378 -9.47 8.75 -14.12
C ARG A 378 -8.80 8.76 -12.74
N PRO A 379 -9.56 8.54 -11.66
CA PRO A 379 -9.05 8.44 -10.29
C PRO A 379 -7.85 7.49 -10.18
N LEU A 380 -6.71 8.08 -9.82
CA LEU A 380 -5.47 7.37 -9.49
C LEU A 380 -5.23 7.49 -7.99
N LEU A 381 -5.29 6.35 -7.31
CA LEU A 381 -5.00 6.22 -5.89
C LEU A 381 -3.57 5.69 -5.74
N CYS A 382 -2.87 6.10 -4.69
CA CYS A 382 -1.52 5.60 -4.41
C CYS A 382 -1.42 5.18 -2.94
N THR A 383 -1.30 3.88 -2.67
CA THR A 383 -1.09 3.38 -1.30
C THR A 383 0.40 3.38 -0.98
N ILE A 384 0.79 4.21 -0.01
CA ILE A 384 2.20 4.44 0.31
C ILE A 384 2.62 3.49 1.44
N ASN A 385 2.98 2.27 1.07
CA ASN A 385 3.35 1.20 2.01
C ASN A 385 4.84 1.19 2.39
N GLY A 386 5.43 2.36 2.66
CA GLY A 386 6.84 2.44 3.05
C GLY A 386 7.50 3.79 2.80
N LYS A 387 8.83 3.77 2.78
CA LYS A 387 9.69 4.95 2.56
C LYS A 387 9.65 5.45 1.12
N CYS A 388 9.66 6.76 0.96
CA CYS A 388 9.71 7.47 -0.32
C CYS A 388 10.89 8.43 -0.30
N HIS A 389 11.75 8.35 -1.32
CA HIS A 389 12.90 9.25 -1.50
C HIS A 389 12.75 10.03 -2.80
N THR A 390 13.31 11.24 -2.87
CA THR A 390 13.36 12.06 -4.09
C THR A 390 12.07 12.03 -4.93
N SER A 391 12.14 11.54 -6.18
CA SER A 391 10.99 11.45 -7.09
C SER A 391 9.93 10.43 -6.66
N GLY A 392 10.25 9.50 -5.76
CA GLY A 392 9.28 8.63 -5.10
C GLY A 392 8.27 9.40 -4.27
N ILE A 393 8.68 10.52 -3.63
CA ILE A 393 7.76 11.41 -2.90
C ILE A 393 6.77 12.05 -3.88
N GLY A 394 7.26 12.52 -5.03
CA GLY A 394 6.41 13.04 -6.09
C GLY A 394 5.42 12.01 -6.61
N LEU A 395 5.88 10.79 -6.86
CA LEU A 395 5.02 9.70 -7.36
C LEU A 395 3.88 9.41 -6.39
N ALA A 396 4.17 9.43 -5.09
CA ALA A 396 3.20 9.25 -4.03
C ALA A 396 2.21 10.42 -3.94
N LEU A 397 2.71 11.65 -3.72
CA LEU A 397 1.89 12.82 -3.38
C LEU A 397 1.19 13.48 -4.57
N LEU A 398 1.71 13.34 -5.80
CA LEU A 398 1.07 13.92 -7.00
C LEU A 398 -0.13 13.11 -7.49
N SER A 399 -0.36 11.92 -6.94
CA SER A 399 -1.61 11.21 -7.19
C SER A 399 -2.79 12.01 -6.62
N LYS A 400 -3.97 11.91 -7.23
CA LYS A 400 -5.16 12.64 -6.75
C LYS A 400 -5.62 12.17 -5.37
N TYR A 401 -5.37 10.90 -5.06
CA TYR A 401 -5.77 10.24 -3.83
C TYR A 401 -4.58 9.48 -3.21
N PRO A 402 -3.64 10.20 -2.56
CA PRO A 402 -2.52 9.59 -1.87
C PRO A 402 -2.99 8.96 -0.55
N ILE A 403 -2.89 7.65 -0.38
CA ILE A 403 -3.31 6.93 0.82
C ILE A 403 -2.11 6.69 1.73
N LEU A 404 -2.16 7.27 2.92
CA LEU A 404 -1.13 7.13 3.93
C LEU A 404 -1.36 5.87 4.79
N ARG A 405 -0.26 5.18 5.09
CA ARG A 405 -0.16 4.02 5.99
C ARG A 405 0.66 4.42 7.23
N PRO A 406 0.58 3.68 8.34
CA PRO A 406 1.49 3.87 9.47
C PRO A 406 2.98 3.72 9.10
N SER A 407 3.27 2.94 8.05
CA SER A 407 4.61 2.73 7.50
C SER A 407 5.04 3.82 6.51
N THR A 408 4.17 4.77 6.14
CA THR A 408 4.51 5.85 5.21
C THR A 408 5.59 6.76 5.82
N GLU A 409 6.62 7.01 5.03
CA GLU A 409 7.74 7.88 5.38
C GLU A 409 8.23 8.63 4.14
N PHE A 410 8.38 9.96 4.23
CA PHE A 410 8.87 10.82 3.17
C PHE A 410 10.23 11.39 3.55
N ILE A 411 11.28 11.05 2.81
CA ILE A 411 12.66 11.39 3.11
C ILE A 411 13.14 12.44 2.11
N PHE A 412 13.30 13.68 2.55
CA PHE A 412 13.64 14.82 1.69
C PHE A 412 15.14 14.95 1.46
N ASP A 413 15.71 13.86 1.01
CA ASP A 413 17.12 13.68 0.81
C ASP A 413 17.71 14.43 -0.40
N GLY A 414 19.04 14.51 -0.42
CA GLY A 414 19.82 15.06 -1.54
C GLY A 414 21.14 15.68 -1.10
N PRO A 415 21.14 16.65 -0.16
CA PRO A 415 22.35 17.34 0.27
C PRO A 415 23.42 16.42 0.85
N GLU A 416 23.05 15.28 1.45
CA GLU A 416 24.01 14.29 1.94
C GLU A 416 24.80 13.58 0.83
N ILE A 417 24.31 13.62 -0.41
CA ILE A 417 24.95 13.10 -1.62
C ILE A 417 25.55 14.24 -2.46
N GLY A 418 25.45 15.50 -2.01
CA GLY A 418 25.88 16.65 -2.80
C GLY A 418 24.99 16.93 -4.02
N VAL A 419 23.70 16.60 -3.94
CA VAL A 419 22.67 16.99 -4.93
C VAL A 419 21.56 17.80 -4.29
N THR A 420 20.78 18.52 -5.10
CA THR A 420 19.53 19.14 -4.63
C THR A 420 18.41 18.12 -4.60
N HIS A 421 17.35 18.43 -3.86
CA HIS A 421 16.13 17.62 -3.90
C HIS A 421 15.50 17.63 -5.32
N PHE A 422 14.81 16.55 -5.69
CA PHE A 422 14.11 16.42 -6.96
C PHE A 422 12.90 15.51 -6.80
N GLY A 423 11.74 15.91 -7.31
CA GLY A 423 10.52 15.13 -7.26
C GLY A 423 9.22 15.93 -7.20
N GLY A 424 9.26 17.26 -7.26
CA GLY A 424 8.09 18.13 -7.15
C GLY A 424 7.57 18.29 -5.72
N ALA A 425 8.20 17.64 -4.74
CA ALA A 425 7.83 17.77 -3.34
C ALA A 425 8.06 19.20 -2.81
N LEU A 426 8.95 19.95 -3.45
CA LEU A 426 9.21 21.36 -3.15
C LEU A 426 7.97 22.23 -3.33
N HIS A 427 7.11 21.92 -4.31
CA HIS A 427 5.83 22.62 -4.50
C HIS A 427 4.96 22.52 -3.25
N PHE A 428 4.87 21.34 -2.65
CA PHE A 428 4.07 21.10 -1.44
C PHE A 428 4.65 21.81 -0.21
N LEU A 429 5.98 21.83 -0.06
CA LEU A 429 6.66 22.56 1.03
C LEU A 429 6.53 24.08 0.89
N ALA A 430 6.51 24.60 -0.34
CA ALA A 430 6.37 26.02 -0.62
C ALA A 430 4.92 26.54 -0.52
N ARG A 431 3.94 25.66 -0.30
CA ARG A 431 2.53 26.07 -0.13
C ARG A 431 2.40 26.98 1.08
N LYS A 432 1.59 28.03 0.94
CA LYS A 432 1.22 28.93 2.04
C LYS A 432 0.57 28.20 3.23
N GLU A 433 -0.11 27.08 2.96
CA GLU A 433 -0.63 26.21 4.01
C GLU A 433 0.48 25.68 4.94
N THR A 434 1.60 25.25 4.36
CA THR A 434 2.77 24.77 5.12
C THR A 434 3.39 25.90 5.92
N SER A 435 3.58 27.08 5.33
CA SER A 435 4.15 28.23 6.05
C SER A 435 3.25 28.73 7.18
N ASN A 436 1.92 28.63 7.03
CA ASN A 436 0.97 29.04 8.06
C ASN A 436 0.89 28.05 9.22
N LYS A 437 0.90 26.74 8.93
CA LYS A 437 0.79 25.69 9.95
C LYS A 437 2.11 25.46 10.68
N PHE A 438 3.21 25.39 9.93
CA PHE A 438 4.54 25.08 10.44
C PHE A 438 5.60 25.99 9.79
N PRO A 439 5.72 27.24 10.26
CA PRO A 439 6.71 28.17 9.73
C PRO A 439 8.13 27.64 9.98
N GLY A 440 8.99 27.66 8.95
CA GLY A 440 10.35 27.13 9.02
C GLY A 440 10.50 25.62 8.72
N LEU A 441 9.39 24.88 8.61
CA LEU A 441 9.43 23.42 8.35
C LEU A 441 10.00 23.11 6.97
N ALA A 442 9.68 23.93 5.97
CA ALA A 442 10.14 23.73 4.59
C ALA A 442 11.68 23.78 4.51
N GLU A 443 12.28 24.77 5.16
CA GLU A 443 13.72 24.95 5.27
C GLU A 443 14.34 23.81 6.09
N PHE A 444 13.75 23.48 7.24
CA PHE A 444 14.23 22.41 8.10
C PHE A 444 14.34 21.08 7.35
N VAL A 445 13.25 20.61 6.74
CA VAL A 445 13.19 19.29 6.11
C VAL A 445 14.08 19.21 4.86
N LEU A 446 14.12 20.26 4.04
CA LEU A 446 14.90 20.30 2.79
C LEU A 446 16.42 20.39 3.02
N LEU A 447 16.84 21.04 4.11
CA LEU A 447 18.26 21.20 4.45
C LEU A 447 18.81 20.02 5.25
N THR A 448 18.03 19.54 6.22
CA THR A 448 18.42 18.41 7.07
C THR A 448 18.19 17.05 6.42
N GLY A 449 17.38 16.94 5.37
CA GLY A 449 17.09 15.65 4.74
C GLY A 449 16.40 14.65 5.68
N LEU A 450 15.71 15.15 6.71
CA LEU A 450 15.00 14.34 7.68
C LEU A 450 13.66 13.83 7.14
N SER A 451 13.17 12.77 7.77
CA SER A 451 11.91 12.12 7.42
C SER A 451 10.69 12.86 7.96
N LEU A 452 9.62 12.91 7.16
CA LEU A 452 8.26 13.19 7.60
C LEU A 452 7.43 11.90 7.57
N TYR A 453 6.54 11.72 8.54
CA TYR A 453 5.68 10.53 8.64
C TYR A 453 4.23 10.84 8.24
N SER A 454 3.38 9.81 8.28
CA SER A 454 1.96 9.92 7.93
C SER A 454 1.24 11.03 8.68
N GLY A 455 1.45 11.17 9.99
CA GLY A 455 0.78 12.20 10.79
C GLY A 455 1.23 13.62 10.44
N ASP A 456 2.50 13.80 10.05
CA ASP A 456 3.00 15.11 9.60
C ASP A 456 2.35 15.51 8.27
N ALA A 457 2.25 14.57 7.32
CA ALA A 457 1.62 14.79 6.02
C ALA A 457 0.11 15.07 6.12
N LEU A 458 -0.59 14.41 7.05
CA LEU A 458 -2.00 14.69 7.36
C LEU A 458 -2.18 16.10 7.92
N ARG A 459 -1.37 16.48 8.93
CA ARG A 459 -1.45 17.84 9.50
C ARG A 459 -1.15 18.92 8.48
N LEU A 460 -0.21 18.67 7.56
CA LEU A 460 0.12 19.59 6.47
C LEU A 460 -0.95 19.70 5.38
N GLY A 461 -1.97 18.82 5.38
CA GLY A 461 -2.98 18.81 4.32
C GLY A 461 -2.41 18.37 2.96
N TRP A 462 -1.39 17.51 2.97
CA TRP A 462 -0.87 16.89 1.74
C TRP A 462 -1.71 15.70 1.29
N SER A 463 -2.34 15.02 2.25
CA SER A 463 -3.36 14.03 2.03
C SER A 463 -4.45 14.15 3.11
N ASP A 464 -5.65 13.73 2.77
CA ASP A 464 -6.78 13.55 3.68
C ASP A 464 -7.05 12.05 3.99
N LEU A 465 -6.30 11.13 3.36
CA LEU A 465 -6.57 9.70 3.39
C LEU A 465 -5.53 8.95 4.21
N PHE A 466 -5.98 8.24 5.25
CA PHE A 466 -5.13 7.40 6.09
C PHE A 466 -5.82 6.09 6.45
N SER A 467 -5.10 4.97 6.37
CA SER A 467 -5.67 3.68 6.77
C SER A 467 -4.66 2.72 7.38
N PRO A 468 -4.91 2.21 8.60
CA PRO A 468 -4.10 1.16 9.23
C PRO A 468 -4.49 -0.25 8.79
N ILE A 469 -5.55 -0.42 7.98
CA ILE A 469 -6.12 -1.72 7.59
C ILE A 469 -5.11 -2.51 6.73
N PRO A 470 -4.78 -3.78 7.03
CA PRO A 470 -3.88 -4.57 6.18
C PRO A 470 -4.52 -4.85 4.81
N ASN A 471 -3.70 -5.10 3.78
CA ASN A 471 -4.17 -5.54 2.46
C ASN A 471 -5.27 -4.64 1.81
N ILE A 472 -5.09 -3.32 1.85
CA ILE A 472 -6.01 -2.36 1.21
C ILE A 472 -6.21 -2.65 -0.28
N ASP A 473 -5.18 -3.14 -0.96
CA ASP A 473 -5.21 -3.59 -2.35
C ASP A 473 -6.27 -4.67 -2.61
N TYR A 474 -6.38 -5.65 -1.71
CA TYR A 474 -7.40 -6.70 -1.79
C TYR A 474 -8.80 -6.11 -1.64
N HIS A 475 -9.03 -5.32 -0.60
CA HIS A 475 -10.35 -4.73 -0.34
C HIS A 475 -10.77 -3.74 -1.42
N PHE A 476 -9.83 -2.96 -1.96
CA PHE A 476 -10.05 -2.10 -3.13
C PHE A 476 -10.49 -2.93 -4.33
N ARG A 477 -9.81 -4.05 -4.60
CA ARG A 477 -10.18 -4.93 -5.71
C ARG A 477 -11.57 -5.54 -5.52
N GLU A 478 -11.80 -6.18 -4.39
CA GLU A 478 -13.07 -6.86 -4.06
C GLU A 478 -14.25 -5.87 -4.11
N TRP A 479 -14.08 -4.67 -3.53
CA TRP A 479 -15.09 -3.61 -3.58
C TRP A 479 -15.49 -3.29 -5.03
N PHE A 480 -14.51 -2.96 -5.88
CA PHE A 480 -14.79 -2.59 -7.27
C PHE A 480 -15.23 -3.76 -8.13
N GLU A 481 -14.95 -5.01 -7.77
CA GLU A 481 -15.51 -6.19 -8.44
C GLU A 481 -17.01 -6.34 -8.21
N ASN A 482 -17.49 -5.95 -7.02
CA ASN A 482 -18.92 -5.99 -6.64
C ASN A 482 -19.72 -4.77 -7.14
N THR A 483 -19.05 -3.73 -7.62
CA THR A 483 -19.74 -2.58 -8.23
C THR A 483 -20.30 -2.88 -9.61
N GLU A 484 -21.28 -2.11 -10.09
CA GLU A 484 -21.99 -2.44 -11.34
C GLU A 484 -21.86 -1.39 -12.45
N HIS A 485 -22.51 -0.23 -12.32
CA HIS A 485 -22.59 0.77 -13.39
C HIS A 485 -21.33 1.65 -13.54
N LEU A 486 -21.11 2.17 -14.75
CA LEU A 486 -20.01 3.10 -15.10
C LEU A 486 -20.44 4.58 -15.21
N HIS A 487 -21.71 4.88 -14.92
CA HIS A 487 -22.19 6.26 -14.89
C HIS A 487 -21.42 7.05 -13.82
N ASN A 488 -21.07 8.31 -14.10
CA ASN A 488 -20.23 9.13 -13.22
C ASN A 488 -20.84 9.29 -11.82
N ASP A 489 -22.16 9.36 -11.68
CA ASP A 489 -22.82 9.42 -10.36
C ASP A 489 -22.57 8.14 -9.55
N ALA A 490 -22.71 6.97 -10.19
CA ALA A 490 -22.42 5.68 -9.56
C ALA A 490 -20.94 5.55 -9.22
N VAL A 491 -20.04 5.97 -10.12
CA VAL A 491 -18.58 5.94 -9.88
C VAL A 491 -18.20 6.86 -8.73
N THR A 492 -18.78 8.06 -8.69
CA THR A 492 -18.52 9.05 -7.62
C THR A 492 -19.00 8.53 -6.27
N TRP A 493 -20.20 7.95 -6.21
CA TRP A 493 -20.71 7.33 -4.98
C TRP A 493 -19.84 6.14 -4.54
N GLN A 494 -19.46 5.24 -5.45
CA GLN A 494 -18.66 4.06 -5.14
C GLN A 494 -17.26 4.41 -4.63
N ILE A 495 -16.62 5.41 -5.24
CA ILE A 495 -15.32 5.90 -4.78
C ILE A 495 -15.51 6.64 -3.45
N GLY A 496 -16.45 7.57 -3.37
CA GLY A 496 -16.71 8.36 -2.16
C GLY A 496 -16.99 7.48 -0.94
N PHE A 497 -17.84 6.46 -1.09
CA PHE A 497 -18.14 5.50 -0.02
C PHE A 497 -16.91 4.70 0.40
N PHE A 498 -16.11 4.21 -0.55
CA PHE A 498 -14.86 3.51 -0.24
C PHE A 498 -13.87 4.40 0.52
N LEU A 499 -13.72 5.66 0.10
CA LEU A 499 -12.85 6.62 0.80
C LEU A 499 -13.39 6.91 2.21
N GLN A 500 -14.68 7.14 2.37
CA GLN A 500 -15.29 7.51 3.66
C GLN A 500 -15.21 6.38 4.69
N GLU A 501 -15.55 5.15 4.31
CA GLU A 501 -15.60 4.00 5.23
C GLU A 501 -14.22 3.49 5.65
N LEU A 502 -13.24 3.49 4.73
CA LEU A 502 -11.95 2.82 4.97
C LEU A 502 -10.79 3.77 5.22
N LEU A 503 -10.87 5.02 4.73
CA LEU A 503 -9.72 5.93 4.66
C LEU A 503 -9.93 7.28 5.37
N HIS A 504 -11.17 7.70 5.63
CA HIS A 504 -11.43 8.85 6.49
C HIS A 504 -11.60 8.38 7.94
N GLN A 505 -11.05 9.16 8.87
CA GLN A 505 -11.08 8.83 10.30
C GLN A 505 -12.40 9.29 10.96
N THR A 506 -13.57 8.84 10.48
CA THR A 506 -14.88 9.38 10.94
C THR A 506 -15.46 8.73 12.21
N GLU A 507 -15.31 7.41 12.41
CA GLU A 507 -16.04 6.69 13.47
C GLU A 507 -15.23 6.36 14.72
N LYS A 508 -13.91 6.20 14.57
CA LYS A 508 -12.98 6.09 15.69
C LYS A 508 -11.96 7.20 15.47
N PRO A 509 -11.99 8.30 16.23
CA PRO A 509 -10.87 9.22 16.19
C PRO A 509 -9.65 8.38 16.55
N ALA A 510 -8.77 8.13 15.58
CA ALA A 510 -7.45 7.62 15.89
C ALA A 510 -6.92 8.62 16.91
N LEU A 511 -6.61 8.18 18.14
CA LEU A 511 -6.05 9.10 19.11
C LEU A 511 -4.85 9.77 18.43
N PRO A 512 -4.65 11.09 18.57
CA PRO A 512 -3.47 11.77 18.03
C PRO A 512 -2.14 11.09 18.42
N SER A 513 -2.15 10.28 19.48
CA SER A 513 -1.05 9.42 19.93
C SER A 513 -0.78 8.16 19.08
N MET A 514 -1.71 7.74 18.23
CA MET A 514 -1.58 6.56 17.37
C MET A 514 -0.95 6.88 16.01
N GLU A 515 -0.99 8.15 15.59
CA GLU A 515 -0.33 8.58 14.37
C GLU A 515 1.18 8.67 14.59
N ARG A 516 1.97 8.24 13.60
CA ARG A 516 3.41 8.42 13.63
C ARG A 516 3.74 9.85 13.21
N VAL A 517 4.47 10.56 14.07
CA VAL A 517 4.72 12.01 13.96
C VAL A 517 6.19 12.30 14.25
N ALA A 518 6.85 13.00 13.36
CA ALA A 518 8.19 13.55 13.62
C ALA A 518 8.10 14.94 14.26
N ILE A 519 7.10 15.73 13.86
CA ILE A 519 6.91 17.13 14.23
C ILE A 519 5.82 17.23 15.30
N THR A 520 6.21 17.02 16.54
CA THR A 520 5.39 17.33 17.72
C THR A 520 5.20 18.85 17.86
N GLU A 521 4.24 19.29 18.68
CA GLU A 521 3.99 20.72 18.91
C GLU A 521 5.25 21.44 19.45
N THR A 522 6.00 20.78 20.34
CA THR A 522 7.27 21.32 20.88
C THR A 522 8.33 21.46 19.78
N ARG A 523 8.50 20.46 18.92
CA ARG A 523 9.47 20.51 17.81
C ARG A 523 9.06 21.51 16.74
N ALA A 524 7.77 21.66 16.47
CA ALA A 524 7.25 22.70 15.57
C ALA A 524 7.66 24.10 16.05
N ARG A 525 7.56 24.35 17.36
CA ARG A 525 8.02 25.59 17.97
C ARG A 525 9.53 25.78 17.79
N TRP A 526 10.35 24.78 18.10
CA TRP A 526 11.81 24.85 17.91
C TRP A 526 12.20 25.14 16.46
N ILE A 527 11.55 24.49 15.50
CA ILE A 527 11.77 24.72 14.07
C ILE A 527 11.41 26.15 13.71
N SER A 528 10.29 26.67 14.21
CA SER A 528 9.88 28.05 13.93
C SER A 528 10.85 29.08 14.50
N GLU A 529 11.43 28.82 15.67
CA GLU A 529 12.39 29.74 16.30
C GLU A 529 13.74 29.78 15.55
N VAL A 530 14.13 28.68 14.88
CA VAL A 530 15.41 28.59 14.16
C VAL A 530 15.31 28.93 12.68
N PHE A 531 14.35 28.33 11.98
CA PHE A 531 14.33 28.30 10.51
C PHE A 531 13.37 29.31 9.90
N ALA A 532 12.35 29.77 10.63
CA ALA A 532 11.35 30.65 10.05
C ALA A 532 11.95 32.04 9.72
N ASN A 533 11.62 32.54 8.52
CA ASN A 533 11.96 33.88 8.05
C ASN A 533 13.47 34.19 7.99
N GLN A 534 14.34 33.18 8.00
CA GLN A 534 15.78 33.35 7.80
C GLN A 534 16.09 33.53 6.31
N VAL A 535 16.95 34.50 6.00
CA VAL A 535 17.29 34.87 4.60
C VAL A 535 18.38 33.96 4.04
N ASP A 536 19.35 33.55 4.87
CA ASP A 536 20.52 32.77 4.48
C ASP A 536 20.82 31.62 5.46
N LEU A 537 21.69 30.71 5.01
CA LEU A 537 22.07 29.51 5.77
C LEU A 537 23.00 29.87 6.93
N GLU A 538 23.80 30.90 6.77
CA GLU A 538 24.65 31.46 7.81
C GLU A 538 23.85 31.93 9.03
N GLY A 539 22.75 32.67 8.83
CA GLY A 539 21.86 33.08 9.93
C GLY A 539 21.25 31.89 10.68
N ILE A 540 20.93 30.81 9.98
CA ILE A 540 20.43 29.56 10.60
C ILE A 540 21.51 28.92 11.48
N LEU A 541 22.75 28.81 10.99
CA LEU A 541 23.86 28.22 11.75
C LEU A 541 24.25 29.05 12.97
N ASP A 542 24.23 30.38 12.85
CA ASP A 542 24.54 31.28 13.96
C ASP A 542 23.43 31.20 15.03
N SER A 543 22.16 31.08 14.61
CA SER A 543 21.02 30.85 15.52
C SER A 543 21.12 29.49 16.24
N LEU A 544 21.45 28.41 15.53
CA LEU A 544 21.69 27.09 16.12
C LEU A 544 22.85 27.13 17.14
N SER A 545 23.93 27.82 16.80
CA SER A 545 25.09 27.99 17.69
C SER A 545 24.74 28.74 18.98
N ALA A 546 23.84 29.73 18.91
CA ALA A 546 23.37 30.46 20.09
C ALA A 546 22.49 29.58 20.99
N ILE A 547 21.64 28.72 20.40
CA ILE A 547 20.76 27.79 21.13
C ILE A 547 21.54 26.64 21.77
N GLU A 548 22.55 26.12 21.09
CA GLU A 548 23.47 25.11 21.61
C GLU A 548 24.18 25.55 22.90
N ALA A 549 24.43 26.85 23.04
CA ALA A 549 25.09 27.43 24.21
C ALA A 549 24.16 27.61 25.43
N LEU A 550 22.85 27.34 25.30
CA LEU A 550 21.89 27.51 26.39
C LEU A 550 22.12 26.48 27.50
N PRO A 551 22.14 26.89 28.78
CA PRO A 551 22.24 25.95 29.88
C PRO A 551 20.94 25.13 30.03
N LEU A 552 21.06 23.90 30.53
CA LEU A 552 19.90 23.01 30.75
C LEU A 552 18.87 23.57 31.75
N SER A 553 19.28 24.49 32.63
CA SER A 553 18.42 25.16 33.61
C SER A 553 17.67 26.37 33.05
N ASP A 554 17.94 26.79 31.81
CA ASP A 554 17.28 27.95 31.20
C ASP A 554 15.79 27.65 30.91
N SER A 555 14.92 28.60 31.22
CA SER A 555 13.49 28.53 30.89
C SER A 555 13.20 28.44 29.39
N SER A 556 14.09 28.97 28.54
CA SER A 556 14.00 28.88 27.08
C SER A 556 14.37 27.49 26.56
N ASN A 557 15.17 26.72 27.32
CA ASN A 557 15.63 25.38 26.96
C ASN A 557 14.55 24.35 27.32
N THR A 558 13.46 24.38 26.56
CA THR A 558 12.33 23.45 26.68
C THR A 558 12.75 22.02 26.30
N HIS A 559 11.95 21.03 26.68
CA HIS A 559 12.21 19.61 26.41
C HIS A 559 11.02 18.91 25.77
N ASP A 560 11.31 17.86 24.99
CA ASP A 560 10.33 16.99 24.34
C ASP A 560 10.69 15.51 24.58
N GLU A 561 9.72 14.61 24.38
CA GLU A 561 9.98 13.17 24.45
C GLU A 561 10.93 12.72 23.34
N ALA A 562 11.93 11.93 23.74
CA ALA A 562 12.92 11.35 22.85
C ALA A 562 12.50 9.93 22.47
N LEU A 563 12.06 9.75 21.23
CA LEU A 563 11.92 8.42 20.62
C LEU A 563 13.33 7.87 20.32
N GLY A 564 14.05 7.41 21.35
CA GLY A 564 15.40 6.86 21.22
C GLY A 564 15.45 5.61 20.33
N LEU A 565 16.63 5.28 19.79
CA LEU A 565 16.82 4.11 18.95
C LEU A 565 16.31 2.83 19.64
N PRO A 566 15.47 2.03 19.00
CA PRO A 566 14.93 0.83 19.61
C PRO A 566 16.07 -0.16 19.91
N PHE A 567 16.04 -0.74 21.11
CA PHE A 567 16.97 -1.79 21.49
C PHE A 567 16.79 -3.01 20.59
N THR A 568 17.90 -3.62 20.20
CA THR A 568 17.87 -4.74 19.25
C THR A 568 17.27 -6.01 19.83
N THR A 569 17.38 -6.21 21.14
CA THR A 569 16.95 -7.44 21.85
C THR A 569 16.73 -7.18 23.34
N ASP A 570 15.97 -8.03 24.01
CA ASP A 570 15.96 -8.10 25.48
C ASP A 570 17.16 -8.90 26.01
N ILE A 571 17.51 -8.73 27.29
CA ILE A 571 18.68 -9.39 27.91
C ILE A 571 18.63 -10.91 27.82
N PRO A 572 17.52 -11.62 28.12
CA PRO A 572 17.50 -13.08 28.04
C PRO A 572 17.80 -13.58 26.63
N SER A 573 17.32 -12.86 25.62
CA SER A 573 17.57 -13.15 24.21
C SER A 573 19.03 -12.87 23.82
N ALA A 574 19.61 -11.77 24.32
CA ALA A 574 21.02 -11.43 24.13
C ALA A 574 21.95 -12.46 24.78
N VAL A 575 21.67 -12.86 26.02
CA VAL A 575 22.40 -13.90 26.75
C VAL A 575 22.29 -15.25 26.02
N HIS A 576 21.11 -15.62 25.52
CA HIS A 576 20.96 -16.84 24.72
C HIS A 576 21.79 -16.76 23.42
N SER A 577 21.82 -15.61 22.75
CA SER A 577 22.66 -15.39 21.57
C SER A 577 24.15 -15.50 21.89
N LEU A 578 24.58 -14.95 23.02
CA LEU A 578 25.96 -15.05 23.52
C LEU A 578 26.32 -16.50 23.87
N LYS A 579 25.42 -17.24 24.52
CA LYS A 579 25.57 -18.67 24.83
C LYS A 579 25.70 -19.51 23.55
N SER A 580 24.96 -19.19 22.49
CA SER A 580 25.07 -19.89 21.21
C SER A 580 26.42 -19.70 20.50
N ALA A 581 27.16 -18.63 20.84
CA ALA A 581 28.53 -18.41 20.36
C ALA A 581 29.60 -19.01 21.29
N ARG A 582 29.20 -19.64 22.41
CA ARG A 582 30.08 -20.27 23.39
C ARG A 582 29.85 -21.77 23.43
N LEU A 583 30.84 -22.48 23.95
CA LEU A 583 30.70 -23.90 24.29
C LEU A 583 29.98 -24.00 25.65
N SER A 584 28.90 -24.77 25.70
CA SER A 584 28.23 -25.07 26.97
C SER A 584 28.98 -26.20 27.69
N TYR A 585 28.97 -26.15 29.02
CA TYR A 585 29.56 -27.21 29.84
C TYR A 585 28.57 -28.38 29.95
N THR A 586 29.10 -29.61 30.01
CA THR A 586 28.31 -30.85 30.14
C THR A 586 27.55 -30.95 31.45
N ALA A 587 28.07 -30.33 32.52
CA ALA A 587 27.49 -30.30 33.85
C ALA A 587 27.33 -28.85 34.32
N MET A 588 26.42 -28.61 35.27
CA MET A 588 26.23 -27.29 35.84
C MET A 588 27.45 -26.88 36.69
N PRO A 589 27.73 -25.58 36.89
CA PRO A 589 28.91 -25.13 37.64
C PRO A 589 29.03 -25.71 39.07
N TYR A 590 27.90 -25.94 39.75
CA TYR A 590 27.85 -26.54 41.09
C TYR A 590 27.92 -28.08 41.09
N GLU A 591 28.08 -28.71 39.92
CA GLU A 591 28.23 -30.16 39.76
C GLU A 591 29.64 -30.57 39.32
N LEU A 592 30.48 -29.60 38.91
CA LEU A 592 31.84 -29.84 38.42
C LEU A 592 32.83 -30.20 39.53
N THR A 593 32.59 -29.71 40.74
CA THR A 593 33.43 -30.03 41.90
C THR A 593 33.30 -31.53 42.24
N PRO A 594 34.42 -32.21 42.53
CA PRO A 594 34.40 -33.63 42.87
C PRO A 594 33.65 -33.84 44.19
N LEU A 595 32.96 -34.96 44.29
CA LEU A 595 32.30 -35.35 45.55
C LEU A 595 33.36 -35.66 46.62
N PRO A 596 33.08 -35.35 47.90
CA PRO A 596 33.92 -35.81 49.00
C PRO A 596 34.04 -37.35 48.99
N GLU A 597 35.20 -37.91 49.34
CA GLU A 597 35.48 -39.36 49.28
C GLU A 597 34.44 -40.25 50.02
N ASN A 598 33.72 -39.67 50.99
CA ASN A 598 32.65 -40.33 51.75
C ASN A 598 31.29 -40.42 51.02
N LEU A 599 31.19 -39.89 49.79
CA LEU A 599 29.98 -39.78 48.96
C LEU A 599 30.19 -40.36 47.55
N ASN A 600 31.05 -41.37 47.42
CA ASN A 600 31.29 -42.04 46.14
C ASN A 600 29.97 -42.52 45.52
N THR A 601 29.70 -42.08 44.29
CA THR A 601 28.57 -42.55 43.50
C THR A 601 28.64 -44.07 43.34
N PRO A 602 27.53 -44.81 43.46
CA PRO A 602 27.53 -46.22 43.12
C PRO A 602 27.86 -46.34 41.62
N SER A 603 29.07 -46.79 41.29
CA SER A 603 29.55 -47.02 39.93
C SER A 603 28.93 -48.28 39.29
N GLY A 604 27.64 -48.48 39.50
CA GLY A 604 26.86 -49.60 38.99
C GLY A 604 25.98 -49.18 37.81
N PRO A 605 25.56 -50.13 36.97
CA PRO A 605 24.61 -49.86 35.89
C PRO A 605 23.25 -49.37 36.46
N VAL A 606 22.55 -48.49 35.73
CA VAL A 606 21.30 -47.82 36.18
C VAL A 606 20.25 -48.79 36.74
N HIS A 607 20.17 -50.03 36.23
CA HIS A 607 19.26 -51.06 36.73
C HIS A 607 19.52 -51.48 38.19
N ALA A 608 20.75 -51.38 38.68
CA ALA A 608 21.12 -51.72 40.05
C ALA A 608 20.46 -50.80 41.08
N THR A 609 20.08 -49.59 40.67
CA THR A 609 19.33 -48.64 41.51
C THR A 609 17.89 -49.10 41.75
N PHE A 610 17.25 -49.70 40.74
CA PHE A 610 15.87 -50.23 40.85
C PHE A 610 15.79 -51.51 41.70
N SER A 611 16.91 -52.20 41.91
CA SER A 611 16.98 -53.34 42.85
C SER A 611 17.20 -52.95 44.31
N LYS A 612 17.40 -51.66 44.64
CA LYS A 612 17.63 -51.18 46.02
C LYS A 612 16.36 -50.77 46.78
N PHE A 613 15.18 -50.96 46.17
CA PHE A 613 13.91 -50.71 46.87
C PHE A 613 13.63 -51.82 47.87
N TYR A 614 13.22 -51.44 49.07
CA TYR A 614 12.82 -52.36 50.12
C TYR A 614 11.49 -51.90 50.74
N PHE A 615 10.76 -52.85 51.32
CA PHE A 615 9.41 -52.63 51.81
C PHE A 615 9.41 -52.53 53.33
N GLU A 616 9.07 -51.35 53.86
CA GLU A 616 8.84 -51.14 55.29
C GLU A 616 7.34 -51.05 55.54
N ARG A 617 6.88 -51.62 56.66
CA ARG A 617 5.50 -51.46 57.13
C ARG A 617 5.45 -50.24 58.03
N ASP A 618 4.76 -49.20 57.58
CA ASP A 618 4.61 -47.97 58.36
C ASP A 618 3.70 -48.23 59.58
N SER A 619 4.25 -48.05 60.77
CA SER A 619 3.60 -48.47 62.02
C SER A 619 2.35 -47.65 62.37
N LEU A 620 2.20 -46.46 61.80
CA LEU A 620 1.06 -45.57 62.00
C LEU A 620 -0.09 -45.79 61.00
N SER A 621 0.21 -46.19 59.77
CA SER A 621 -0.79 -46.33 58.69
C SER A 621 -1.07 -47.78 58.26
N GLY A 622 -0.25 -48.74 58.73
CA GLY A 622 -0.38 -50.17 58.42
C GLY A 622 -0.05 -50.53 56.96
N ARG A 623 0.28 -49.54 56.13
CA ARG A 623 0.60 -49.70 54.70
C ARG A 623 2.07 -50.09 54.52
N THR A 624 2.32 -50.98 53.58
CA THR A 624 3.68 -51.31 53.13
C THR A 624 4.12 -50.24 52.13
N VAL A 625 5.17 -49.48 52.47
CA VAL A 625 5.70 -48.41 51.63
C VAL A 625 7.05 -48.86 51.09
N ALA A 626 7.24 -48.77 49.77
CA ALA A 626 8.55 -48.98 49.16
C ALA A 626 9.44 -47.75 49.44
N ARG A 627 10.56 -47.94 50.15
CA ARG A 627 11.57 -46.90 50.40
C ARG A 627 12.86 -47.25 49.65
N LEU A 628 13.55 -46.22 49.17
CA LEU A 628 14.88 -46.35 48.58
C LEU A 628 15.92 -46.20 49.71
N CYS A 629 16.66 -47.26 50.02
CA CYS A 629 17.70 -47.21 51.05
C CYS A 629 19.02 -46.70 50.44
N ASP A 630 19.08 -45.41 50.11
CA ASP A 630 20.36 -44.80 49.70
C ASP A 630 20.63 -43.51 50.47
N PRO A 631 21.21 -43.57 51.69
CA PRO A 631 21.61 -42.39 52.44
C PRO A 631 22.67 -41.56 51.70
N VAL A 632 23.37 -42.15 50.72
CA VAL A 632 24.32 -41.46 49.85
C VAL A 632 23.59 -40.46 48.94
N PHE A 633 22.41 -40.81 48.41
CA PHE A 633 21.63 -39.91 47.54
C PHE A 633 21.13 -38.66 48.29
N SER A 634 20.59 -38.84 49.49
CA SER A 634 20.12 -37.71 50.31
C SER A 634 21.27 -36.78 50.72
N LYS A 635 22.43 -37.33 51.10
CA LYS A 635 23.63 -36.54 51.43
C LYS A 635 24.25 -35.89 50.18
N TRP A 636 24.22 -36.56 49.03
CA TRP A 636 24.63 -35.99 47.74
C TRP A 636 23.75 -34.78 47.38
N LYS A 637 22.42 -34.91 47.50
CA LYS A 637 21.47 -33.82 47.25
C LYS A 637 21.69 -32.65 48.21
N GLU A 638 21.96 -32.93 49.49
CA GLU A 638 22.29 -31.90 50.47
C GLU A 638 23.62 -31.19 50.14
N PHE A 639 24.64 -31.95 49.73
CA PHE A 639 25.95 -31.41 49.31
C PHE A 639 25.82 -30.51 48.08
N ARG A 640 25.21 -31.00 46.99
CA ARG A 640 24.95 -30.18 45.79
C ARG A 640 24.03 -29.00 46.08
N GLY A 641 23.07 -29.15 47.00
CA GLY A 641 22.26 -28.04 47.50
C GLY A 641 23.07 -26.96 48.23
N LYS A 642 24.12 -27.33 48.97
CA LYS A 642 25.06 -26.38 49.60
C LYS A 642 25.93 -25.68 48.55
N GLU A 643 26.42 -26.39 47.55
CA GLU A 643 27.22 -25.80 46.47
C GLU A 643 26.40 -24.89 45.56
N MET A 644 25.17 -25.26 45.22
CA MET A 644 24.25 -24.38 44.50
C MET A 644 24.03 -23.07 45.27
N LYS A 645 23.81 -23.15 46.60
CA LYS A 645 23.69 -21.96 47.45
C LYS A 645 24.99 -21.14 47.49
N ALA A 646 26.16 -21.79 47.55
CA ALA A 646 27.45 -21.11 47.52
C ALA A 646 27.71 -20.41 46.18
N TYR A 647 27.36 -21.06 45.06
CA TYR A 647 27.44 -20.50 43.71
C TYR A 647 26.53 -19.29 43.55
N VAL A 648 25.25 -19.39 43.95
CA VAL A 648 24.31 -18.25 43.93
C VAL A 648 24.82 -17.12 44.83
N LYS A 649 25.37 -17.44 46.01
CA LYS A 649 25.97 -16.43 46.89
C LYS A 649 27.21 -15.77 46.27
N ALA A 650 28.02 -16.50 45.54
CA ALA A 650 29.19 -15.98 44.83
C ALA A 650 28.79 -15.08 43.65
N GLN A 651 27.71 -15.41 42.94
CA GLN A 651 27.14 -14.54 41.91
C GLN A 651 26.63 -13.21 42.50
N LEU A 652 26.05 -13.23 43.70
CA LEU A 652 25.59 -12.05 44.42
C LEU A 652 26.70 -11.31 45.20
N ALA A 653 27.96 -11.69 45.03
CA ALA A 653 29.08 -10.99 45.66
C ALA A 653 29.30 -9.62 44.99
N SER A 654 29.94 -8.69 45.70
CA SER A 654 30.23 -7.36 45.15
C SER A 654 31.23 -7.47 43.99
N LEU A 655 30.82 -7.11 42.78
CA LEU A 655 31.66 -7.14 41.59
C LEU A 655 32.24 -5.76 41.30
N LYS A 656 33.56 -5.68 41.09
CA LYS A 656 34.23 -4.45 40.66
C LYS A 656 34.48 -4.52 39.15
N ARG A 657 33.96 -3.57 38.40
CA ARG A 657 34.21 -3.45 36.94
C ARG A 657 34.64 -2.04 36.59
N HIS A 658 35.35 -1.93 35.48
CA HIS A 658 35.54 -0.65 34.81
C HIS A 658 34.37 -0.44 33.85
N VAL A 659 33.70 0.71 33.89
CA VAL A 659 32.47 0.95 33.13
C VAL A 659 32.74 2.00 32.07
N TYR A 660 32.54 1.65 30.80
CA TYR A 660 32.52 2.57 29.67
C TYR A 660 31.07 2.92 29.35
N ILE A 661 30.76 4.20 29.32
CA ILE A 661 29.44 4.70 28.93
C ILE A 661 29.58 5.56 27.69
N ARG A 662 28.83 5.21 26.65
CA ARG A 662 28.62 6.06 25.48
C ARG A 662 27.24 6.72 25.59
N CYS A 663 27.20 8.05 25.53
CA CYS A 663 25.93 8.78 25.48
C CYS A 663 25.42 8.85 24.04
N GLU A 664 24.17 8.44 23.84
CA GLU A 664 23.43 8.71 22.61
C GLU A 664 22.73 10.07 22.77
N GLY A 665 22.76 10.93 21.76
CA GLY A 665 21.86 12.08 21.71
C GLY A 665 22.19 13.29 22.60
N ILE A 666 23.28 13.34 23.36
CA ILE A 666 23.68 14.52 24.17
C ILE A 666 24.81 15.28 23.49
N ASN A 667 25.86 14.55 23.09
CA ASN A 667 26.92 14.95 22.18
C ASN A 667 27.48 13.66 21.57
N LEU A 668 27.60 13.57 20.24
CA LEU A 668 27.99 12.32 19.56
C LEU A 668 29.38 11.79 19.95
N SER A 669 30.21 12.61 20.58
CA SER A 669 31.58 12.30 21.02
C SER A 669 31.75 12.14 22.53
N THR A 670 30.70 12.32 23.34
CA THR A 670 30.83 12.16 24.80
C THR A 670 30.77 10.69 25.18
N SER A 671 31.96 10.12 25.42
CA SER A 671 32.15 8.86 26.14
C SER A 671 32.98 9.13 27.38
N PHE A 672 32.65 8.46 28.48
CA PHE A 672 33.42 8.55 29.71
C PHE A 672 33.48 7.20 30.41
N ASP A 673 34.45 7.09 31.30
CA ASP A 673 34.78 5.87 32.00
C ASP A 673 35.00 6.11 33.49
N PHE A 674 34.71 5.09 34.30
CA PHE A 674 34.94 5.10 35.74
C PHE A 674 34.94 3.68 36.33
N HIS A 675 35.46 3.54 37.55
CA HIS A 675 35.35 2.31 38.30
C HIS A 675 34.07 2.29 39.13
N PHE A 676 33.31 1.19 39.04
CA PHE A 676 32.07 1.02 39.77
C PHE A 676 32.04 -0.32 40.51
N VAL A 677 31.45 -0.30 41.70
CA VAL A 677 31.26 -1.50 42.55
C VAL A 677 29.78 -1.85 42.56
N PHE A 678 29.44 -3.00 41.98
CA PHE A 678 28.08 -3.51 41.93
C PHE A 678 27.79 -4.33 43.19
N SER A 679 26.82 -3.90 44.02
CA SER A 679 26.47 -4.56 45.29
C SER A 679 25.00 -5.03 45.31
N SER A 680 24.73 -6.31 45.06
CA SER A 680 23.38 -6.86 44.92
C SER A 680 22.62 -7.13 46.25
N GLY A 681 22.73 -6.22 47.23
CA GLY A 681 22.25 -6.45 48.61
C GLY A 681 21.13 -5.51 49.11
N GLY A 682 20.54 -4.67 48.26
CA GLY A 682 19.50 -3.70 48.66
C GLY A 682 18.10 -4.31 48.80
N GLN A 683 17.24 -3.70 49.63
CA GLN A 683 15.83 -4.08 49.78
C GLN A 683 14.97 -3.69 48.54
N SER A 684 15.44 -2.77 47.69
CA SER A 684 14.77 -2.42 46.42
C SER A 684 15.39 -3.16 45.24
N SER A 685 14.57 -3.50 44.24
CA SER A 685 14.98 -4.24 43.04
C SER A 685 15.74 -3.41 41.99
N THR A 686 15.94 -2.12 42.24
CA THR A 686 16.53 -1.13 41.29
C THR A 686 17.64 -0.28 41.90
N ALA A 687 17.98 -0.48 43.18
CA ALA A 687 18.90 0.40 43.91
C ALA A 687 20.30 0.49 43.27
N THR A 688 20.83 -0.61 42.71
CA THR A 688 22.16 -0.58 42.09
C THR A 688 22.15 0.05 40.71
N LEU A 689 21.10 -0.19 39.93
CA LEU A 689 20.89 0.46 38.64
C LEU A 689 20.72 1.98 38.80
N GLU A 690 19.92 2.42 39.78
CA GLU A 690 19.76 3.84 40.10
C GLU A 690 21.08 4.48 40.55
N ALA A 691 21.87 3.79 41.39
CA ALA A 691 23.20 4.27 41.78
C ALA A 691 24.16 4.42 40.58
N LEU A 692 24.10 3.49 39.61
CA LEU A 692 24.87 3.56 38.38
C LEU A 692 24.43 4.74 37.50
N ILE A 693 23.12 4.95 37.35
CA ILE A 693 22.55 6.09 36.61
C ILE A 693 22.98 7.41 37.27
N ASN A 694 22.90 7.50 38.60
CA ASN A 694 23.28 8.70 39.34
C ASN A 694 24.78 9.02 39.20
N GLU A 695 25.67 8.02 39.18
CA GLU A 695 27.09 8.24 38.89
C GLU A 695 27.32 8.68 37.43
N ALA A 696 26.59 8.11 36.47
CA ALA A 696 26.65 8.54 35.08
C ALA A 696 26.18 9.99 34.91
N GLN A 697 25.08 10.37 35.57
CA GLN A 697 24.54 11.74 35.60
C GLN A 697 25.55 12.76 36.15
N LYS A 698 26.26 12.43 37.23
CA LYS A 698 27.30 13.30 37.81
C LYS A 698 28.42 13.59 36.81
N ARG A 699 28.81 12.60 36.00
CA ARG A 699 29.85 12.75 34.97
C ARG A 699 29.40 13.59 33.78
N ILE A 700 28.12 13.55 33.44
CA ILE A 700 27.51 14.33 32.35
C ILE A 700 27.14 15.75 32.78
N HIS A 701 27.22 16.07 34.08
CA HIS A 701 26.76 17.33 34.68
C HIS A 701 25.25 17.59 34.48
N SER A 702 24.44 16.52 34.43
CA SER A 702 22.97 16.60 34.26
C SER A 702 22.25 16.01 35.48
N ILE A 703 21.86 16.87 36.42
CA ILE A 703 21.12 16.48 37.63
C ILE A 703 19.63 16.28 37.27
N ASP A 704 19.00 15.22 37.77
CA ASP A 704 17.56 14.90 37.65
C ASP A 704 17.03 14.54 36.25
N ARG A 705 17.88 14.05 35.33
CA ARG A 705 17.46 13.62 34.00
C ARG A 705 17.21 12.12 33.89
N GLU A 706 16.08 11.73 33.31
CA GLU A 706 15.76 10.32 33.06
C GLU A 706 16.54 9.72 31.88
N PHE A 707 17.13 8.54 32.12
CA PHE A 707 17.95 7.80 31.17
C PHE A 707 17.53 6.33 31.08
N ARG A 708 17.61 5.77 29.88
CA ARG A 708 17.56 4.33 29.62
C ARG A 708 18.99 3.81 29.41
N ILE A 709 19.32 2.69 30.05
CA ILE A 709 20.63 2.05 29.90
C ILE A 709 20.50 0.82 29.00
N GLY A 710 21.38 0.74 28.00
CA GLY A 710 21.56 -0.42 27.14
C GLY A 710 22.91 -1.09 27.34
N TRP A 711 22.96 -2.41 27.35
CA TRP A 711 24.19 -3.19 27.24
C TRP A 711 24.62 -3.30 25.78
N CYS A 712 25.86 -2.89 25.48
CA CYS A 712 26.49 -3.13 24.19
C CYS A 712 27.08 -4.55 24.17
N THR A 713 26.39 -5.48 23.53
CA THR A 713 26.81 -6.89 23.49
C THR A 713 28.05 -7.08 22.60
N PRO A 714 28.91 -8.09 22.88
CA PRO A 714 30.06 -8.41 22.03
C PRO A 714 29.72 -8.80 20.57
N GLN A 715 28.45 -9.12 20.29
CA GLN A 715 27.94 -9.45 18.95
C GLN A 715 27.42 -8.20 18.21
N CYS A 716 27.77 -6.99 18.69
CA CYS A 716 27.33 -5.70 18.17
C CYS A 716 25.80 -5.47 18.23
N GLY A 717 25.07 -6.18 19.09
CA GLY A 717 23.69 -5.88 19.46
C GLY A 717 23.60 -5.00 20.71
N ILE A 718 22.45 -4.35 20.91
CA ILE A 718 22.15 -3.51 22.08
C ILE A 718 20.93 -4.07 22.81
N ALA A 719 21.01 -4.27 24.13
CA ALA A 719 19.91 -4.79 24.94
C ALA A 719 19.57 -3.88 26.12
N GLU A 720 18.28 -3.61 26.35
CA GLU A 720 17.82 -2.73 27.45
C GLU A 720 18.01 -3.39 28.82
N ILE A 721 18.46 -2.62 29.81
CA ILE A 721 18.54 -3.03 31.22
C ILE A 721 17.46 -2.32 32.02
N ARG A 722 16.48 -3.07 32.54
CA ARG A 722 15.32 -2.53 33.27
C ARG A 722 15.41 -2.68 34.79
N HIS A 723 16.11 -3.68 35.29
CA HIS A 723 16.20 -3.98 36.73
C HIS A 723 17.49 -4.70 37.14
N ASP A 724 17.80 -4.71 38.44
CA ASP A 724 19.10 -5.18 38.97
C ASP A 724 19.39 -6.66 38.67
N LYS A 725 18.35 -7.51 38.58
CA LYS A 725 18.52 -8.94 38.20
C LYS A 725 19.07 -9.09 36.79
N GLU A 726 18.60 -8.24 35.88
CA GLU A 726 19.02 -8.20 34.49
C GLU A 726 20.45 -7.68 34.37
N LEU A 727 20.79 -6.63 35.13
CA LEU A 727 22.15 -6.12 35.25
C LEU A 727 23.12 -7.19 35.77
N LEU A 728 22.70 -7.98 36.76
CA LEU A 728 23.49 -9.08 37.29
C LEU A 728 23.75 -10.16 36.23
N GLU A 729 22.73 -10.52 35.43
CA GLU A 729 22.90 -11.47 34.32
C GLU A 729 23.94 -10.98 33.29
N VAL A 730 23.94 -9.68 32.98
CA VAL A 730 24.95 -9.06 32.11
C VAL A 730 26.34 -9.21 32.71
N LEU A 731 26.52 -8.86 33.99
CA LEU A 731 27.81 -8.94 34.69
C LEU A 731 28.37 -10.35 34.81
N ILE A 732 27.51 -11.37 34.90
CA ILE A 732 27.91 -12.79 34.98
C ILE A 732 28.31 -13.31 33.60
N HIS A 733 27.55 -12.96 32.56
CA HIS A 733 27.74 -13.53 31.24
C HIS A 733 28.74 -12.76 30.37
N ASP A 734 28.91 -11.46 30.56
CA ASP A 734 29.91 -10.66 29.85
C ASP A 734 31.26 -10.67 30.60
N PRO A 735 32.32 -11.29 30.04
CA PRO A 735 33.65 -11.21 30.62
C PRO A 735 34.24 -9.80 30.51
N GLY A 736 33.77 -8.97 29.57
CA GLY A 736 34.42 -7.71 29.19
C GLY A 736 35.46 -7.95 28.10
N TRP A 737 35.33 -7.25 26.98
CA TRP A 737 36.29 -7.28 25.88
C TRP A 737 37.27 -6.12 26.03
N GLU A 738 38.55 -6.41 26.17
CA GLU A 738 39.59 -5.42 26.40
C GLU A 738 40.70 -5.58 25.35
N ASP A 739 41.22 -4.45 24.86
CA ASP A 739 42.53 -4.44 24.23
C ASP A 739 43.59 -4.47 25.36
N PRO A 740 44.40 -5.52 25.49
CA PRO A 740 45.39 -5.63 26.57
C PRO A 740 46.40 -4.47 26.59
N SER A 741 46.51 -3.68 25.53
CA SER A 741 47.32 -2.46 25.52
C SER A 741 46.81 -1.36 26.48
N ALA A 742 45.52 -1.38 26.83
CA ALA A 742 44.87 -0.38 27.69
C ALA A 742 45.18 -0.54 29.19
N ASN A 743 45.66 -1.71 29.63
CA ASN A 743 46.06 -2.03 31.01
C ASN A 743 45.01 -1.63 32.07
N LEU A 744 43.75 -2.07 31.93
CA LEU A 744 42.69 -1.76 32.88
C LEU A 744 42.82 -2.58 34.18
N SER A 745 42.54 -1.95 35.33
CA SER A 745 42.64 -2.61 36.65
C SER A 745 41.51 -3.60 36.93
N PHE A 746 40.37 -3.45 36.24
CA PHE A 746 39.20 -4.30 36.35
C PHE A 746 38.61 -4.54 34.97
N PRO A 747 37.96 -5.70 34.73
CA PRO A 747 37.36 -5.99 33.44
C PRO A 747 36.33 -4.93 33.01
N PRO A 748 36.32 -4.52 31.73
CA PRO A 748 35.43 -3.47 31.24
C PRO A 748 33.99 -3.95 31.03
N LEU A 749 33.04 -3.03 31.12
CA LEU A 749 31.64 -3.18 30.75
C LEU A 749 31.24 -2.02 29.83
N TYR A 750 30.65 -2.33 28.66
CA TYR A 750 30.25 -1.32 27.68
C TYR A 750 28.74 -1.07 27.72
N LEU A 751 28.37 0.16 28.06
CA LEU A 751 26.99 0.60 28.18
C LEU A 751 26.69 1.76 27.23
N LEU A 752 25.45 1.82 26.79
CA LEU A 752 24.85 2.91 26.05
C LEU A 752 23.85 3.62 26.96
N LEU A 753 23.92 4.95 27.02
CA LEU A 753 23.00 5.78 27.78
C LEU A 753 22.14 6.58 26.81
N GLN A 754 20.83 6.32 26.82
CA GLN A 754 19.86 7.00 25.98
C GLN A 754 18.99 7.96 26.81
N PRO A 755 18.93 9.25 26.49
CA PRO A 755 18.03 10.17 27.17
C PRO A 755 16.57 9.87 26.84
N VAL A 756 15.69 9.97 27.84
CA VAL A 756 14.23 9.87 27.62
C VAL A 756 13.65 11.19 27.10
N LYS A 757 14.29 12.31 27.42
CA LYS A 757 13.90 13.66 27.00
C LYS A 757 15.05 14.33 26.26
N ILE A 758 14.76 14.98 25.14
CA ILE A 758 15.72 15.82 24.40
C ILE A 758 15.41 17.28 24.71
N PHE A 759 16.45 18.05 25.00
CA PHE A 759 16.36 19.50 25.22
C PHE A 759 16.56 20.28 23.91
N PHE A 760 16.07 21.52 23.87
CA PHE A 760 16.19 22.38 22.69
C PHE A 760 17.65 22.60 22.26
N SER A 761 18.54 22.86 23.23
CA SER A 761 20.00 22.94 23.04
C SER A 761 20.60 21.69 22.37
N GLU A 762 20.18 20.50 22.78
CA GLU A 762 20.65 19.23 22.22
C GLU A 762 20.08 18.97 20.83
N TRP A 763 18.80 19.28 20.64
CA TRP A 763 18.17 19.21 19.32
C TRP A 763 18.90 20.12 18.32
N ALA A 764 19.20 21.36 18.71
CA ALA A 764 19.97 22.29 17.90
C ALA A 764 21.36 21.73 17.55
N TYR A 765 22.05 21.15 18.54
CA TYR A 765 23.34 20.48 18.33
C TYR A 765 23.27 19.38 17.26
N HIS A 766 22.26 18.51 17.31
CA HIS A 766 22.10 17.45 16.30
C HIS A 766 21.79 18.00 14.92
N VAL A 767 20.92 19.00 14.84
CA VAL A 767 20.53 19.62 13.57
C VAL A 767 21.74 20.30 12.93
N LYS A 768 22.51 21.08 13.68
CA LYS A 768 23.74 21.71 13.17
C LYS A 768 24.80 20.68 12.81
N HIS A 769 25.01 19.66 13.64
CA HIS A 769 25.94 18.57 13.34
C HIS A 769 25.61 17.92 11.99
N LEU A 770 24.32 17.71 11.73
CA LEU A 770 23.84 17.12 10.50
C LEU A 770 23.99 18.07 9.31
N LEU A 771 23.64 19.36 9.43
CA LEU A 771 23.85 20.36 8.38
C LEU A 771 25.35 20.49 8.00
N LEU A 772 26.25 20.47 8.99
CA LEU A 772 27.69 20.54 8.75
C LEU A 772 28.25 19.28 8.08
N SER A 773 27.56 18.14 8.18
CA SER A 773 27.95 16.87 7.54
C SER A 773 27.64 16.85 6.03
N HIS A 774 26.61 17.58 5.60
CA HIS A 774 26.13 17.63 4.22
C HIS A 774 27.00 18.51 3.31
N SER A 775 26.76 18.43 2.00
CA SER A 775 27.46 19.27 1.01
C SER A 775 27.05 20.74 1.15
N PRO A 776 27.99 21.65 1.45
CA PRO A 776 27.67 23.07 1.63
C PRO A 776 27.04 23.72 0.40
N PHE A 777 27.50 23.35 -0.80
CA PHE A 777 26.98 23.89 -2.05
C PHE A 777 25.54 23.45 -2.31
N ALA A 778 25.23 22.18 -2.06
CA ALA A 778 23.88 21.64 -2.25
C ALA A 778 22.88 22.25 -1.26
N LEU A 779 23.29 22.50 -0.01
CA LEU A 779 22.45 23.17 0.99
C LEU A 779 22.02 24.57 0.56
N LYS A 780 22.97 25.41 0.13
CA LYS A 780 22.66 26.76 -0.37
C LYS A 780 21.78 26.72 -1.62
N CYS A 781 22.01 25.76 -2.52
CA CYS A 781 21.15 25.57 -3.68
C CYS A 781 19.73 25.15 -3.29
N ASN A 782 19.55 24.23 -2.33
CA ASN A 782 18.23 23.82 -1.87
C ASN A 782 17.46 25.00 -1.26
N LEU A 783 18.08 25.77 -0.37
CA LEU A 783 17.45 26.96 0.24
C LEU A 783 17.00 27.96 -0.84
N ARG A 784 17.89 28.24 -1.79
CA ARG A 784 17.58 29.19 -2.88
C ARG A 784 16.50 28.66 -3.83
N MET A 785 16.47 27.35 -4.07
CA MET A 785 15.43 26.69 -4.86
C MET A 785 14.07 26.83 -4.19
N LEU A 786 13.98 26.60 -2.88
CA LEU A 786 12.77 26.78 -2.07
C LEU A 786 12.27 28.23 -2.14
N GLN A 787 13.15 29.21 -1.95
CA GLN A 787 12.81 30.64 -2.05
C GLN A 787 12.25 30.99 -3.44
N LYS A 788 12.86 30.48 -4.52
CA LYS A 788 12.35 30.70 -5.89
C LYS A 788 10.99 30.06 -6.12
N THR A 789 10.75 28.85 -5.60
CA THR A 789 9.43 28.22 -5.73
C THR A 789 8.33 28.90 -4.95
N ARG A 790 8.68 29.47 -3.79
CA ARG A 790 7.76 30.16 -2.89
C ARG A 790 7.39 31.55 -3.42
N GLY A 791 8.32 32.23 -4.08
CA GLY A 791 8.12 33.60 -4.57
C GLY A 791 7.88 34.60 -3.44
N ASP A 792 7.23 35.72 -3.74
CA ASP A 792 6.87 36.74 -2.75
C ASP A 792 5.59 36.35 -1.99
N ASP A 793 5.62 35.29 -1.16
CA ASP A 793 4.63 34.80 -0.15
C ASP A 793 3.10 34.88 -0.45
N GLY A 794 2.70 35.32 -1.64
CA GLY A 794 1.34 35.48 -2.12
C GLY A 794 0.93 34.25 -2.92
N GLU A 795 -0.34 33.85 -2.78
CA GLU A 795 -0.84 32.59 -3.35
C GLU A 795 -0.70 32.49 -4.89
N GLY A 796 -0.71 33.63 -5.59
CA GLY A 796 -0.50 33.68 -7.04
C GLY A 796 0.96 33.60 -7.49
N ASN A 797 1.92 33.72 -6.57
CA ASN A 797 3.36 33.76 -6.88
C ASN A 797 4.08 32.42 -6.66
N ILE A 798 3.39 31.44 -6.07
CA ILE A 798 3.93 30.09 -5.89
C ILE A 798 4.02 29.41 -7.26
N MET A 799 5.18 28.85 -7.58
CA MET A 799 5.40 28.19 -8.87
C MET A 799 4.44 27.01 -9.06
N SER A 800 3.95 26.83 -10.29
CA SER A 800 3.15 25.66 -10.65
C SER A 800 3.99 24.38 -10.52
N ILE A 801 3.34 23.21 -10.45
CA ILE A 801 4.07 21.93 -10.37
C ILE A 801 4.93 21.68 -11.63
N SER A 802 4.49 22.16 -12.80
CA SER A 802 5.27 22.07 -14.04
C SER A 802 6.56 22.88 -13.93
N ASP A 803 6.44 24.15 -13.53
CA ASP A 803 7.58 25.05 -13.42
C ASP A 803 8.53 24.60 -12.29
N THR A 804 7.98 24.05 -11.21
CA THR A 804 8.74 23.49 -10.08
C THR A 804 9.60 22.31 -10.54
N LEU A 805 9.02 21.33 -11.23
CA LEU A 805 9.76 20.19 -11.77
C LEU A 805 10.80 20.63 -12.82
N GLN A 806 10.52 21.69 -13.58
CA GLN A 806 11.45 22.25 -14.56
C GLN A 806 12.65 22.91 -13.86
N LEU A 807 12.40 23.68 -12.80
CA LEU A 807 13.42 24.29 -11.94
C LEU A 807 14.30 23.23 -11.28
N GLU A 808 13.69 22.22 -10.65
CA GLU A 808 14.41 21.11 -10.01
C GLU A 808 15.29 20.36 -11.03
N ARG A 809 14.77 20.07 -12.23
CA ARG A 809 15.55 19.44 -13.31
C ARG A 809 16.73 20.31 -13.73
N ARG A 810 16.51 21.61 -13.92
CA ARG A 810 17.55 22.58 -14.31
C ARG A 810 18.71 22.56 -13.32
N VAL A 811 18.40 22.71 -12.03
CA VAL A 811 19.40 22.77 -10.97
C VAL A 811 20.11 21.42 -10.83
N MET A 812 19.35 20.31 -10.83
CA MET A 812 19.91 18.95 -10.78
C MET A 812 20.89 18.69 -11.93
N LEU A 813 20.55 19.05 -13.18
CA LEU A 813 21.43 18.86 -14.34
C LEU A 813 22.79 19.56 -14.21
N ARG A 814 22.83 20.72 -13.55
CA ARG A 814 24.08 21.46 -13.32
C ARG A 814 24.86 20.88 -12.15
N ILE A 815 24.18 20.52 -11.05
CA ILE A 815 24.84 19.96 -9.87
C ILE A 815 25.46 18.59 -10.14
N LEU A 816 24.80 17.73 -10.92
CA LEU A 816 25.35 16.42 -11.28
C LEU A 816 26.71 16.51 -12.01
N GLN A 817 27.07 17.67 -12.58
CA GLN A 817 28.36 17.90 -13.24
C GLN A 817 29.49 18.26 -12.27
N ARG A 818 29.17 18.69 -11.04
CA ARG A 818 30.15 19.10 -10.02
C ARG A 818 30.87 17.91 -9.40
N ALA A 819 32.10 18.12 -8.96
CA ALA A 819 32.93 17.13 -8.24
C ALA A 819 32.24 16.61 -6.98
N ASP A 820 31.48 17.47 -6.29
CA ASP A 820 30.69 17.11 -5.11
C ASP A 820 29.86 15.84 -5.33
N PHE A 821 29.16 15.74 -6.45
CA PHE A 821 28.36 14.55 -6.72
C PHE A 821 29.21 13.38 -7.23
N HIS A 822 29.88 13.54 -8.38
CA HIS A 822 30.46 12.39 -9.09
C HIS A 822 31.76 11.84 -8.50
N ALA A 823 32.46 12.62 -7.66
CA ALA A 823 33.66 12.17 -6.98
C ALA A 823 33.41 11.76 -5.53
N VAL A 824 32.38 12.31 -4.89
CA VAL A 824 32.12 12.12 -3.44
C VAL A 824 30.75 11.49 -3.23
N GLY A 825 29.69 12.20 -3.62
CA GLY A 825 28.29 11.82 -3.43
C GLY A 825 27.94 10.39 -3.83
N VAL A 826 28.37 9.93 -5.01
CA VAL A 826 28.07 8.58 -5.51
C VAL A 826 28.49 7.47 -4.53
N HIS A 827 29.47 7.75 -3.67
CA HIS A 827 30.02 6.81 -2.70
C HIS A 827 29.41 6.94 -1.30
N THR A 828 28.62 7.98 -1.01
CA THR A 828 28.11 8.22 0.36
C THR A 828 26.99 7.28 0.78
N ARG A 829 26.22 6.72 -0.17
CA ARG A 829 25.11 5.78 0.09
C ARG A 829 25.44 4.29 -0.04
N LEU A 830 26.66 3.95 -0.48
CA LEU A 830 27.08 2.54 -0.55
C LEU A 830 27.33 2.07 0.89
N GLY A 831 26.54 1.11 1.38
CA GLY A 831 26.62 0.65 2.77
C GLY A 831 27.92 -0.08 3.11
N ASP A 832 28.25 -0.14 4.41
CA ASP A 832 29.48 -0.76 4.96
C ASP A 832 29.71 -2.21 4.51
N LEU A 833 28.65 -2.97 4.23
CA LEU A 833 28.71 -4.37 3.78
C LEU A 833 29.28 -4.53 2.35
N THR A 834 29.15 -3.51 1.49
CA THR A 834 29.76 -3.55 0.14
C THR A 834 31.27 -3.28 0.16
N TYR A 835 31.82 -2.88 1.32
CA TYR A 835 33.22 -2.49 1.49
C TYR A 835 34.08 -3.54 2.18
N SER A 836 33.70 -4.82 2.12
CA SER A 836 34.62 -5.88 2.56
C SER A 836 35.89 -5.85 1.68
N LYS A 837 37.05 -5.74 2.31
CA LYS A 837 38.37 -5.71 1.64
C LYS A 837 38.58 -6.92 0.69
N SER A 838 37.82 -8.00 0.85
CA SER A 838 37.97 -9.28 0.12
C SER A 838 37.52 -9.27 -1.35
N GLU A 839 36.48 -8.54 -1.75
CA GLU A 839 36.06 -8.52 -3.18
C GLU A 839 37.05 -7.77 -4.08
N THR A 840 37.91 -6.94 -3.47
CA THR A 840 38.85 -6.06 -4.17
C THR A 840 40.13 -6.73 -4.65
N ALA A 841 40.58 -7.78 -3.95
CA ALA A 841 41.78 -8.52 -4.35
C ALA A 841 41.57 -9.35 -5.63
N PHE A 842 40.31 -9.68 -5.95
CA PHE A 842 39.94 -10.54 -7.08
C PHE A 842 39.26 -9.80 -8.25
N ALA A 843 38.80 -8.55 -8.06
CA ALA A 843 38.03 -7.81 -9.07
C ALA A 843 38.83 -6.73 -9.84
N LEU A 844 40.11 -7.00 -10.13
CA LEU A 844 41.01 -6.08 -10.86
C LEU A 844 40.58 -5.76 -12.32
N ASP A 845 39.60 -6.49 -12.88
CA ASP A 845 39.21 -6.35 -14.30
C ASP A 845 37.90 -5.57 -14.56
N ASN A 846 37.13 -5.18 -13.54
CA ASN A 846 35.88 -4.44 -13.75
C ASN A 846 36.06 -2.95 -13.45
N GLU A 847 36.02 -2.09 -14.48
CA GLU A 847 36.07 -0.61 -14.41
C GLU A 847 34.93 0.07 -13.59
N GLN A 848 34.23 -0.66 -12.73
CA GLN A 848 33.13 -0.18 -11.90
C GLN A 848 33.64 0.18 -10.49
N ILE A 849 33.94 1.47 -10.28
CA ILE A 849 34.17 2.10 -8.96
C ILE A 849 35.34 1.47 -8.16
N SER A 850 36.53 2.06 -8.25
CA SER A 850 37.70 1.65 -7.45
C SER A 850 37.51 1.96 -5.96
N THR A 851 37.89 1.02 -5.09
CA THR A 851 37.87 1.20 -3.63
C THR A 851 38.90 2.21 -3.11
N ALA A 852 39.96 2.48 -3.88
CA ALA A 852 40.90 3.57 -3.62
C ALA A 852 40.19 4.94 -3.53
N ASP A 853 39.09 5.12 -4.29
CA ASP A 853 38.32 6.36 -4.30
C ASP A 853 37.52 6.55 -3.00
N VAL A 854 37.18 5.47 -2.28
CA VAL A 854 36.27 5.53 -1.12
C VAL A 854 36.98 5.99 0.15
N PHE A 855 38.23 5.59 0.36
CA PHE A 855 39.05 6.12 1.46
C PHE A 855 39.42 7.59 1.22
N GLU A 856 39.54 8.02 -0.03
CA GLU A 856 39.73 9.44 -0.37
C GLU A 856 38.48 10.28 -0.08
N VAL A 857 37.28 9.68 -0.24
CA VAL A 857 35.99 10.32 0.03
C VAL A 857 35.75 10.53 1.53
N TRP A 858 36.18 9.60 2.39
CA TRP A 858 35.92 9.61 3.84
C TRP A 858 37.20 9.81 4.66
N PRO A 859 37.76 11.03 4.73
CA PRO A 859 38.87 11.34 5.63
C PRO A 859 38.47 11.15 7.10
N GLU A 860 39.36 10.57 7.90
CA GLU A 860 39.16 10.32 9.33
C GLU A 860 39.43 11.59 10.17
N GLY A 861 38.62 11.78 11.23
CA GLY A 861 38.91 12.72 12.32
C GLY A 861 38.91 14.21 11.94
N ARG A 862 37.75 14.79 11.61
CA ARG A 862 37.60 16.23 11.32
C ARG A 862 36.79 16.95 12.39
N SER A 863 37.20 18.18 12.72
CA SER A 863 36.40 19.09 13.53
C SER A 863 36.07 20.37 12.77
N ILE A 864 34.81 20.81 12.86
CA ILE A 864 34.28 22.03 12.25
C ILE A 864 33.37 22.69 13.28
N ASP A 865 33.60 23.96 13.60
CA ASP A 865 32.76 24.79 14.48
C ASP A 865 32.36 24.11 15.80
N GLY A 866 33.31 23.41 16.43
CA GLY A 866 33.10 22.72 17.71
C GLY A 866 32.53 21.30 17.60
N HIS A 867 32.07 20.88 16.42
CA HIS A 867 31.61 19.51 16.18
C HIS A 867 32.75 18.61 15.72
N THR A 868 32.79 17.37 16.22
CA THR A 868 33.77 16.35 15.85
C THR A 868 33.10 15.24 15.05
N PHE A 869 33.59 14.98 13.84
CA PHE A 869 33.09 13.94 12.95
C PHE A 869 34.08 12.78 12.89
N PHE A 870 33.61 11.57 13.20
CA PHE A 870 34.39 10.35 13.01
C PHE A 870 34.72 10.12 11.53
N ARG A 871 33.71 10.27 10.68
CA ARG A 871 33.82 10.26 9.22
C ARG A 871 32.92 11.35 8.65
N ARG A 872 33.48 12.20 7.78
CA ARG A 872 32.73 13.22 7.04
C ARG A 872 33.19 13.21 5.58
N PRO A 873 32.28 13.30 4.59
CA PRO A 873 32.68 13.34 3.19
C PRO A 873 33.50 14.60 2.87
N LYS A 874 34.41 14.48 1.90
CA LYS A 874 35.27 15.58 1.43
C LYS A 874 34.57 16.43 0.37
N TRP A 875 33.77 17.41 0.80
CA TRP A 875 33.06 18.33 -0.11
C TRP A 875 33.94 19.45 -0.69
N TYR A 876 33.54 19.97 -1.87
CA TYR A 876 34.19 21.03 -2.62
C TYR A 876 33.17 22.11 -3.02
N PRO A 877 32.89 23.11 -2.17
CA PRO A 877 33.71 23.59 -1.05
C PRO A 877 33.50 22.83 0.27
N ASN A 878 34.47 22.97 1.18
CA ASN A 878 34.50 22.20 2.43
C ASN A 878 33.62 22.82 3.52
N HIS A 879 33.49 24.15 3.58
CA HIS A 879 32.68 24.87 4.55
C HIS A 879 31.54 25.68 3.89
N ILE A 880 30.50 26.01 4.66
CA ILE A 880 29.32 26.77 4.17
C ILE A 880 29.70 28.21 3.80
N ARG A 881 30.56 28.84 4.60
CA ARG A 881 31.08 30.19 4.35
C ARG A 881 31.96 30.29 3.10
N ASP A 882 32.51 29.18 2.61
CA ASP A 882 33.37 29.15 1.42
C ASP A 882 32.56 29.17 0.10
N VAL A 883 31.24 29.02 0.16
CA VAL A 883 30.38 28.96 -1.03
C VAL A 883 30.11 30.36 -1.57
N SER A 884 30.56 30.62 -2.79
CA SER A 884 30.26 31.84 -3.55
C SER A 884 28.77 31.96 -3.90
N ILE A 885 28.16 33.09 -3.58
CA ILE A 885 26.75 33.41 -3.92
C ILE A 885 26.56 33.46 -5.45
N ALA A 886 27.53 33.98 -6.18
CA ALA A 886 27.47 34.09 -7.64
C ALA A 886 27.39 32.71 -8.32
N ASP A 887 28.09 31.71 -7.76
CA ASP A 887 28.05 30.33 -8.28
C ASP A 887 26.70 29.67 -8.02
N VAL A 888 26.05 30.00 -6.89
CA VAL A 888 24.70 29.54 -6.57
C VAL A 888 23.68 30.18 -7.50
N GLU A 889 23.71 31.50 -7.71
CA GLU A 889 22.78 32.19 -8.63
C GLU A 889 22.91 31.71 -10.07
N ARG A 890 24.12 31.37 -10.51
CA ARG A 890 24.34 30.76 -11.83
C ARG A 890 23.56 29.46 -12.03
N MET A 891 23.31 28.69 -10.96
CA MET A 891 22.54 27.44 -11.05
C MET A 891 21.09 27.65 -11.43
N PHE A 892 20.53 28.84 -11.18
CA PHE A 892 19.11 29.13 -11.42
C PHE A 892 18.83 29.93 -12.69
N GLN A 893 19.84 30.39 -13.41
CA GLN A 893 19.67 30.99 -14.75
C GLN A 893 19.03 29.99 -15.71
N ASP A 894 18.29 30.43 -16.72
CA ASP A 894 17.67 29.50 -17.67
C ASP A 894 18.73 28.64 -18.39
N LEU A 895 18.38 27.40 -18.72
CA LEU A 895 19.29 26.51 -19.46
C LEU A 895 19.52 27.08 -20.86
N SER A 896 20.79 27.34 -21.19
CA SER A 896 21.18 27.75 -22.54
C SER A 896 21.98 26.64 -23.21
N PHE A 897 21.68 26.35 -24.48
CA PHE A 897 22.41 25.32 -25.22
C PHE A 897 23.91 25.65 -25.37
N LYS A 898 24.26 26.94 -25.43
CA LYS A 898 25.66 27.39 -25.54
C LYS A 898 26.47 27.11 -24.28
N THR A 899 25.89 27.35 -23.10
CA THR A 899 26.60 27.18 -21.81
C THR A 899 26.48 25.77 -21.25
N ASP A 900 25.29 25.18 -21.34
CA ASP A 900 24.94 23.95 -20.65
C ASP A 900 24.83 22.74 -21.59
N GLY A 901 24.80 22.96 -22.92
CA GLY A 901 24.58 21.89 -23.90
C GLY A 901 23.16 21.30 -23.89
N MET A 902 22.24 21.94 -23.18
CA MET A 902 20.84 21.52 -22.98
C MET A 902 19.90 22.72 -23.06
N CYS A 903 18.62 22.47 -23.34
CA CYS A 903 17.58 23.48 -23.42
C CYS A 903 16.54 23.31 -22.31
N GLU A 904 15.76 24.37 -22.09
CA GLU A 904 14.52 24.33 -21.33
C GLU A 904 13.42 23.56 -22.06
N ILE A 905 12.55 22.89 -21.29
CA ILE A 905 11.47 22.08 -21.83
C ILE A 905 10.23 22.24 -20.94
N ASP A 906 9.10 22.47 -21.61
CA ASP A 906 7.79 22.35 -20.99
C ASP A 906 7.42 20.88 -20.78
N ILE A 907 7.20 20.50 -19.53
CA ILE A 907 6.98 19.12 -19.08
C ILE A 907 5.70 18.51 -19.64
N PRO A 908 4.52 19.18 -19.59
CA PRO A 908 3.32 18.70 -20.25
C PRO A 908 3.56 18.39 -21.74
N THR A 909 4.20 19.30 -22.46
CA THR A 909 4.48 19.12 -23.88
C THR A 909 5.41 17.92 -24.13
N ASP A 910 6.51 17.75 -23.40
CA ASP A 910 7.42 16.59 -23.56
C ASP A 910 6.79 15.25 -23.11
N THR A 911 5.74 15.28 -22.29
CA THR A 911 5.01 14.09 -21.83
C THR A 911 4.02 13.58 -22.86
N PHE A 912 3.23 14.46 -23.48
CA PHE A 912 2.15 14.07 -24.40
C PHE A 912 2.55 14.14 -25.88
N SER A 913 3.30 15.16 -26.26
CA SER A 913 3.50 15.48 -27.69
C SER A 913 4.75 14.86 -28.30
N LYS A 914 5.58 14.12 -27.56
CA LYS A 914 6.89 13.67 -28.07
C LYS A 914 6.84 12.86 -29.37
N LYS A 915 5.90 11.93 -29.49
CA LYS A 915 5.68 11.17 -30.73
C LYS A 915 5.04 12.02 -31.81
N ALA A 916 3.99 12.76 -31.44
CA ALA A 916 3.27 13.67 -32.33
C ALA A 916 4.16 14.79 -32.89
N THR A 917 5.15 15.26 -32.13
CA THR A 917 6.11 16.28 -32.54
C THR A 917 7.03 15.74 -33.61
N LEU A 918 7.50 14.50 -33.48
CA LEU A 918 8.32 13.86 -34.51
C LEU A 918 7.53 13.67 -35.81
N GLU A 919 6.25 13.32 -35.71
CA GLU A 919 5.34 13.21 -36.87
C GLU A 919 5.07 14.60 -37.48
N SER A 920 4.73 15.59 -36.65
CA SER A 920 4.52 16.99 -37.08
C SER A 920 5.75 17.60 -37.72
N MET A 921 6.96 17.28 -37.23
CA MET A 921 8.22 17.70 -37.84
C MET A 921 8.46 17.06 -39.21
N LYS A 922 8.00 15.82 -39.42
CA LYS A 922 8.04 15.18 -40.74
C LYS A 922 7.02 15.83 -41.68
N ASP A 923 5.83 16.15 -41.18
CA ASP A 923 4.75 16.76 -41.96
C ASP A 923 5.09 18.20 -42.38
N ALA A 924 5.65 19.01 -41.47
CA ALA A 924 6.05 20.38 -41.74
C ALA A 924 7.36 20.48 -42.55
N GLY A 925 8.25 19.48 -42.41
CA GLY A 925 9.62 19.53 -42.92
C GLY A 925 10.53 20.46 -42.11
N ILE A 926 11.77 20.04 -41.87
CA ILE A 926 12.76 20.86 -41.17
C ILE A 926 13.62 21.61 -42.20
N GLN A 927 13.57 22.94 -42.18
CA GLN A 927 14.43 23.79 -43.01
C GLN A 927 15.65 24.25 -42.20
N VAL A 928 16.84 23.85 -42.63
CA VAL A 928 18.10 24.30 -42.02
C VAL A 928 18.47 25.66 -42.59
N VAL A 929 18.19 26.72 -41.84
CA VAL A 929 18.55 28.10 -42.20
C VAL A 929 19.90 28.47 -41.57
N SER A 930 20.88 28.83 -42.38
CA SER A 930 22.20 29.23 -41.89
C SER A 930 22.12 30.54 -41.10
N ARG A 931 22.77 30.58 -39.93
CA ARG A 931 22.88 31.77 -39.06
C ARG A 931 21.55 32.31 -38.49
N LEU A 932 20.52 31.48 -38.38
CA LEU A 932 19.29 31.84 -37.66
C LEU A 932 19.60 32.21 -36.20
N GLY A 933 19.11 33.37 -35.74
CA GLY A 933 19.43 33.93 -34.41
C GLY A 933 20.68 34.80 -34.35
N HIS A 934 21.38 35.02 -35.47
CA HIS A 934 22.34 36.12 -35.64
C HIS A 934 21.66 37.32 -36.33
N GLU A 935 22.10 38.56 -36.05
CA GLU A 935 21.52 39.81 -36.57
C GLU A 935 21.34 39.85 -38.10
N SER A 936 22.09 39.04 -38.85
CA SER A 936 22.03 38.94 -40.31
C SER A 936 20.75 38.28 -40.87
N VAL A 937 19.99 37.53 -40.06
CA VAL A 937 18.75 36.86 -40.49
C VAL A 937 17.60 37.30 -39.59
N PRO A 938 16.55 37.96 -40.11
CA PRO A 938 15.43 38.41 -39.29
C PRO A 938 14.66 37.23 -38.69
N ASN A 939 14.31 37.33 -37.40
CA ASN A 939 13.46 36.34 -36.74
C ASN A 939 12.02 36.42 -37.26
N THR A 940 11.33 35.29 -37.35
CA THR A 940 9.90 35.24 -37.71
C THR A 940 9.05 35.92 -36.64
N GLN A 941 8.20 36.86 -37.05
CA GLN A 941 7.24 37.52 -36.14
C GLN A 941 5.94 36.72 -36.06
N THR A 942 5.35 36.68 -34.87
CA THR A 942 4.03 36.05 -34.65
C THR A 942 2.92 37.02 -35.04
N THR A 943 1.99 36.59 -35.90
CA THR A 943 0.78 37.36 -36.25
C THR A 943 -0.41 37.08 -35.31
N ALA A 944 -0.18 36.36 -34.21
CA ALA A 944 -1.22 35.99 -33.27
C ALA A 944 -1.64 37.20 -32.41
N TYR A 945 -2.94 37.49 -32.39
CA TYR A 945 -3.56 38.48 -31.50
C TYR A 945 -4.89 37.93 -30.99
N VAL A 946 -5.39 38.44 -29.86
CA VAL A 946 -6.71 38.06 -29.33
C VAL A 946 -7.78 38.82 -30.14
N PRO A 947 -8.62 38.14 -30.94
CA PRO A 947 -9.63 38.82 -31.75
C PRO A 947 -10.77 39.36 -30.88
N GLU A 948 -11.06 40.66 -30.99
CA GLU A 948 -12.09 41.33 -30.18
C GLU A 948 -13.52 41.12 -30.68
N ASN A 949 -13.70 40.59 -31.90
CA ASN A 949 -15.00 40.48 -32.58
C ASN A 949 -15.64 39.07 -32.53
N VAL A 950 -15.28 38.23 -31.55
CA VAL A 950 -15.68 36.80 -31.50
C VAL A 950 -16.74 36.51 -30.44
N ASN A 951 -17.57 37.50 -30.07
CA ASN A 951 -18.66 37.26 -29.13
C ASN A 951 -19.81 36.48 -29.81
N PHE A 952 -19.89 35.17 -29.53
CA PHE A 952 -20.88 34.28 -30.12
C PHE A 952 -22.33 34.65 -29.79
N TYR A 953 -22.58 35.24 -28.61
CA TYR A 953 -23.92 35.66 -28.20
C TYR A 953 -24.52 36.77 -29.08
N GLU A 954 -23.68 37.51 -29.81
CA GLU A 954 -24.14 38.53 -30.76
C GLU A 954 -24.39 37.97 -32.15
N MET A 955 -23.64 36.92 -32.51
CA MET A 955 -23.81 36.19 -33.76
C MET A 955 -25.11 35.39 -33.75
N ALA A 956 -25.35 34.65 -32.67
CA ALA A 956 -26.57 33.87 -32.45
C ALA A 956 -27.52 34.57 -31.47
N ARG A 957 -27.97 35.78 -31.85
CA ARG A 957 -28.88 36.60 -31.05
C ARG A 957 -30.34 36.16 -31.16
N HIS A 958 -31.21 36.66 -30.28
CA HIS A 958 -32.63 36.35 -30.30
C HIS A 958 -33.26 36.67 -31.68
N PRO A 959 -34.09 35.78 -32.27
CA PRO A 959 -34.44 35.88 -33.69
C PRO A 959 -35.18 37.16 -34.09
N TRP A 960 -36.02 37.72 -33.21
CA TRP A 960 -36.83 38.92 -33.49
C TRP A 960 -36.57 40.11 -32.56
N GLU A 961 -36.16 39.88 -31.30
CA GLU A 961 -35.79 40.96 -30.36
C GLU A 961 -34.30 41.32 -30.40
N HIS A 962 -33.46 40.48 -31.02
CA HIS A 962 -32.02 40.70 -31.19
C HIS A 962 -31.19 40.87 -29.91
N TYR A 963 -31.72 40.47 -28.75
CA TYR A 963 -30.93 40.40 -27.52
C TYR A 963 -29.78 39.38 -27.61
N LYS A 964 -28.62 39.74 -27.05
CA LYS A 964 -27.40 38.92 -27.00
C LYS A 964 -27.48 37.88 -25.89
N SER A 965 -28.40 36.93 -26.02
CA SER A 965 -28.68 35.94 -24.98
C SER A 965 -28.93 34.57 -25.58
N SER A 966 -28.54 33.52 -24.84
CA SER A 966 -28.97 32.15 -25.11
C SER A 966 -30.33 31.82 -24.52
N TRP A 967 -30.98 32.77 -23.84
CA TRP A 967 -32.30 32.59 -23.27
C TRP A 967 -33.35 32.44 -24.38
N ARG A 968 -34.05 31.31 -24.36
CA ARG A 968 -35.15 31.04 -25.27
C ARG A 968 -36.43 31.54 -24.62
N LEU A 969 -36.91 32.69 -25.09
CA LEU A 969 -38.19 33.24 -24.70
C LEU A 969 -39.17 33.05 -25.87
N ASP A 970 -40.26 32.35 -25.61
CA ASP A 970 -41.38 32.34 -26.55
C ASP A 970 -42.17 33.65 -26.35
N GLY A 971 -41.75 34.67 -27.09
CA GLY A 971 -42.42 35.96 -27.13
C GLY A 971 -43.82 35.85 -27.74
N TYR A 972 -44.70 36.76 -27.34
CA TYR A 972 -46.01 36.89 -27.98
C TYR A 972 -45.86 37.46 -29.39
N THR A 973 -46.69 37.02 -30.32
CA THR A 973 -46.78 37.64 -31.65
C THR A 973 -47.06 39.13 -31.46
N ARG A 974 -46.25 40.01 -32.07
CA ARG A 974 -46.30 41.46 -31.85
C ARG A 974 -47.71 42.06 -31.94
N GLY A 975 -48.50 41.65 -32.94
CA GLY A 975 -49.87 42.14 -33.11
C GLY A 975 -50.87 41.59 -32.07
N SER A 976 -50.65 40.37 -31.57
CA SER A 976 -51.49 39.78 -30.52
C SER A 976 -51.24 40.46 -29.17
N MET A 977 -49.97 40.73 -28.83
CA MET A 977 -49.63 41.46 -27.62
C MET A 977 -50.17 42.89 -27.66
N GLN A 978 -50.01 43.57 -28.79
CA GLN A 978 -50.50 44.94 -28.96
C GLN A 978 -52.02 45.03 -28.77
N TYR A 979 -52.81 44.18 -29.45
CA TYR A 979 -54.26 44.14 -29.28
C TYR A 979 -54.67 43.83 -27.83
N LEU A 980 -53.94 42.92 -27.17
CA LEU A 980 -54.19 42.55 -25.78
C LEU A 980 -53.85 43.69 -24.81
N GLU A 981 -52.74 44.40 -25.02
CA GLU A 981 -52.34 45.57 -24.23
C GLU A 981 -53.32 46.73 -24.40
N GLU A 982 -53.78 47.01 -25.62
CA GLU A 982 -54.78 48.07 -25.88
C GLU A 982 -56.12 47.76 -25.22
N ASN A 983 -56.60 46.51 -25.34
CA ASN A 983 -57.82 46.07 -24.67
C ASN A 983 -57.66 46.03 -23.15
N PHE A 984 -56.51 45.61 -22.64
CA PHE A 984 -56.21 45.64 -21.21
C PHE A 984 -56.17 47.08 -20.68
N ALA A 985 -55.50 48.00 -21.37
CA ALA A 985 -55.44 49.41 -20.98
C ALA A 985 -56.82 50.07 -21.02
N HIS A 986 -57.65 49.77 -22.02
CA HIS A 986 -59.03 50.25 -22.09
C HIS A 986 -59.89 49.67 -20.96
N ALA A 987 -59.77 48.38 -20.68
CA ALA A 987 -60.47 47.72 -19.59
C ALA A 987 -60.03 48.25 -18.22
N GLU A 988 -58.72 48.43 -17.99
CA GLU A 988 -58.15 49.02 -16.78
C GLU A 988 -58.67 50.46 -16.58
N LYS A 989 -58.66 51.28 -17.64
CA LYS A 989 -59.19 52.65 -17.60
C LYS A 989 -60.69 52.69 -17.33
N TYR A 990 -61.48 51.80 -17.93
CA TYR A 990 -62.92 51.69 -17.65
C TYR A 990 -63.22 51.18 -16.23
N LEU A 991 -62.33 50.35 -15.69
CA LEU A 991 -62.48 49.71 -14.38
C LEU A 991 -62.09 50.65 -13.23
N TYR A 992 -61.02 51.43 -13.40
CA TYR A 992 -60.46 52.31 -12.36
C TYR A 992 -60.71 53.81 -12.59
N GLY A 993 -61.18 54.20 -13.77
CA GLY A 993 -61.43 55.61 -14.14
C GLY A 993 -62.92 55.92 -14.22
N ASP A 994 -63.43 56.62 -13.20
CA ASP A 994 -64.56 57.54 -13.36
C ASP A 994 -64.00 58.98 -13.39
N GLU A 995 -64.81 59.99 -13.76
CA GLU A 995 -64.47 61.37 -14.21
C GLU A 995 -63.48 62.24 -13.37
N SER A 996 -62.81 61.71 -12.35
CA SER A 996 -61.70 62.34 -11.62
C SER A 996 -60.33 61.71 -11.98
N GLU A 997 -59.25 62.50 -11.96
CA GLU A 997 -57.89 62.04 -12.32
C GLU A 997 -57.28 60.97 -11.38
N ASP A 998 -57.90 60.65 -10.24
CA ASP A 998 -57.40 59.66 -9.27
C ASP A 998 -57.94 58.23 -9.49
N ARG A 999 -57.06 57.21 -9.42
CA ARG A 999 -57.41 55.78 -9.56
C ARG A 999 -58.39 55.34 -8.46
N ASN A 1000 -59.62 54.99 -8.82
CA ASN A 1000 -60.63 54.53 -7.87
C ASN A 1000 -60.53 53.02 -7.59
N TYR A 1001 -60.08 52.65 -6.38
CA TYR A 1001 -59.95 51.25 -5.95
C TYR A 1001 -61.26 50.63 -5.40
N TRP A 1002 -62.33 51.42 -5.22
CA TRP A 1002 -63.61 50.97 -4.65
C TRP A 1002 -64.77 51.21 -5.62
N GLN A 1003 -65.08 50.19 -6.42
CA GLN A 1003 -66.10 50.30 -7.48
C GLN A 1003 -67.52 50.05 -6.97
N SER A 1004 -68.49 50.73 -7.59
CA SER A 1004 -69.92 50.39 -7.45
C SER A 1004 -70.21 48.99 -7.97
N SER A 1005 -71.15 48.29 -7.32
CA SER A 1005 -71.49 46.90 -7.63
C SER A 1005 -72.00 46.73 -9.08
N PRO A 1006 -71.82 45.55 -9.72
CA PRO A 1006 -72.31 45.31 -11.09
C PRO A 1006 -73.82 45.53 -11.24
N GLY A 1007 -74.57 45.35 -10.15
CA GLY A 1007 -76.00 45.63 -10.07
C GLY A 1007 -76.33 47.12 -10.10
N GLU A 1008 -75.56 47.95 -9.39
CA GLU A 1008 -75.74 49.42 -9.38
C GLU A 1008 -75.35 50.06 -10.72
N ARG A 1009 -74.34 49.52 -11.42
CA ARG A 1009 -73.98 49.95 -12.79
C ARG A 1009 -75.10 49.65 -13.79
N ARG A 1010 -75.78 48.50 -13.68
CA ARG A 1010 -76.98 48.19 -14.50
C ARG A 1010 -78.20 49.03 -14.12
N ALA A 1011 -78.35 49.41 -12.85
CA ALA A 1011 -79.47 50.22 -12.37
C ALA A 1011 -79.39 51.68 -12.83
N ARG A 1012 -78.19 52.29 -12.84
CA ARG A 1012 -78.00 53.66 -13.41
C ARG A 1012 -78.30 53.74 -14.91
N LEU A 1013 -78.11 52.65 -15.64
CA LEU A 1013 -78.47 52.52 -17.06
C LEU A 1013 -79.98 52.34 -17.29
N GLN A 1014 -80.77 52.02 -16.26
CA GLN A 1014 -82.23 51.81 -16.36
C GLN A 1014 -83.08 52.99 -15.87
N GLU A 1015 -82.55 53.88 -15.01
CA GLU A 1015 -83.33 55.00 -14.43
C GLU A 1015 -83.45 56.26 -15.32
N THR A 1016 -82.86 56.27 -16.51
CA THR A 1016 -83.15 57.27 -17.56
C THR A 1016 -84.09 56.70 -18.62
N SER A 1017 -85.33 56.42 -18.22
CA SER A 1017 -86.35 55.91 -19.14
C SER A 1017 -86.88 57.01 -20.06
N ALA A 1018 -86.82 56.83 -21.38
CA ALA A 1018 -87.99 56.87 -22.27
C ALA A 1018 -87.64 57.08 -23.75
N LYS A 1019 -88.04 56.09 -24.55
CA LYS A 1019 -88.31 56.10 -26.00
C LYS A 1019 -87.12 56.22 -26.95
N ASP A 1020 -86.88 55.08 -27.59
CA ASP A 1020 -86.07 54.83 -28.79
C ASP A 1020 -84.57 55.10 -28.63
N ILE A 1021 -83.75 54.30 -29.34
CA ILE A 1021 -82.28 54.38 -29.45
C ILE A 1021 -81.54 53.79 -28.23
N ASN A 1022 -80.42 53.09 -28.34
CA ASN A 1022 -79.77 52.28 -29.38
C ASN A 1022 -78.73 51.43 -28.62
N LEU A 1023 -78.19 50.42 -29.28
CA LEU A 1023 -77.01 49.63 -28.89
C LEU A 1023 -75.71 50.46 -28.66
N VAL A 1024 -75.75 51.78 -28.41
CA VAL A 1024 -74.60 52.70 -28.56
C VAL A 1024 -73.47 52.46 -27.56
N GLU A 1025 -73.74 52.05 -26.32
CA GLU A 1025 -72.64 51.88 -25.35
C GLU A 1025 -71.99 50.48 -25.40
N LEU A 1026 -72.71 49.45 -25.84
CA LEU A 1026 -72.11 48.17 -26.21
C LEU A 1026 -71.40 48.24 -27.58
N GLU A 1027 -71.90 49.06 -28.51
CA GLU A 1027 -71.24 49.37 -29.80
C GLU A 1027 -69.94 50.16 -29.64
N LYS A 1028 -69.76 50.89 -28.53
CA LYS A 1028 -68.50 51.58 -28.20
C LYS A 1028 -67.43 50.67 -27.61
N SER A 1029 -67.74 49.41 -27.29
CA SER A 1029 -66.69 48.47 -26.91
C SER A 1029 -65.77 48.21 -28.12
N PRO A 1030 -64.45 48.29 -27.96
CA PRO A 1030 -63.51 48.19 -29.09
C PRO A 1030 -63.69 46.89 -29.88
N ASP A 1031 -64.09 45.80 -29.24
CA ASP A 1031 -64.33 44.51 -29.88
C ASP A 1031 -65.54 44.51 -30.83
N VAL A 1032 -66.64 45.19 -30.47
CA VAL A 1032 -67.84 45.29 -31.33
C VAL A 1032 -67.59 46.25 -32.49
N LEU A 1033 -66.88 47.35 -32.25
CA LEU A 1033 -66.41 48.28 -33.29
C LEU A 1033 -65.48 47.58 -34.29
N ASN A 1034 -64.50 46.82 -33.81
CA ASN A 1034 -63.58 46.06 -34.65
C ASN A 1034 -64.30 44.93 -35.42
N ALA A 1035 -65.26 44.24 -34.80
CA ALA A 1035 -66.08 43.24 -35.49
C ALA A 1035 -66.95 43.86 -36.59
N ASN A 1036 -67.49 45.07 -36.36
CA ASN A 1036 -68.23 45.82 -37.36
C ASN A 1036 -67.32 46.30 -38.51
N LEU A 1037 -66.12 46.80 -38.20
CA LEU A 1037 -65.09 47.15 -39.20
C LEU A 1037 -64.67 45.94 -40.05
N LEU A 1038 -64.50 44.76 -39.44
CA LEU A 1038 -64.22 43.52 -40.18
C LEU A 1038 -65.39 43.10 -41.07
N LYS A 1039 -66.63 43.27 -40.59
CA LYS A 1039 -67.84 42.99 -41.37
C LYS A 1039 -67.94 43.92 -42.57
N GLU A 1040 -67.66 45.20 -42.38
CA GLU A 1040 -67.68 46.22 -43.43
C GLU A 1040 -66.59 46.01 -44.48
N ASN A 1041 -65.35 45.80 -44.05
CA ASN A 1041 -64.19 45.81 -44.96
C ASN A 1041 -63.87 44.43 -45.56
N PHE A 1042 -64.09 43.34 -44.83
CA PHE A 1042 -63.73 41.99 -45.30
C PHE A 1042 -64.95 41.17 -45.73
N TRP A 1043 -65.94 41.02 -44.86
CA TRP A 1043 -67.10 40.14 -45.14
C TRP A 1043 -68.05 40.69 -46.20
N ASN A 1044 -68.28 42.00 -46.24
CA ASN A 1044 -69.11 42.61 -47.27
C ASN A 1044 -68.45 42.54 -48.65
N VAL A 1045 -67.12 42.69 -48.73
CA VAL A 1045 -66.37 42.52 -49.98
C VAL A 1045 -66.43 41.07 -50.46
N LEU A 1046 -66.25 40.09 -49.56
CA LEU A 1046 -66.38 38.67 -49.88
C LEU A 1046 -67.79 38.29 -50.33
N SER A 1047 -68.83 38.75 -49.64
CA SER A 1047 -70.23 38.49 -50.05
C SER A 1047 -70.59 39.18 -51.37
N GLY A 1048 -69.97 40.33 -51.66
CA GLY A 1048 -70.01 40.96 -52.97
C GLY A 1048 -69.42 40.07 -54.06
N ALA A 1049 -68.24 39.49 -53.82
CA ALA A 1049 -67.58 38.57 -54.76
C ALA A 1049 -68.31 37.21 -54.89
N GLU A 1050 -68.90 36.69 -53.81
CA GLU A 1050 -69.70 35.45 -53.80
C GLU A 1050 -70.90 35.54 -54.75
N ARG A 1051 -71.38 36.74 -55.11
CA ARG A 1051 -72.49 36.89 -56.09
C ARG A 1051 -72.21 36.17 -57.41
N ASN A 1052 -70.96 36.09 -57.84
CA ASN A 1052 -70.56 35.47 -59.11
C ASN A 1052 -70.33 33.94 -59.03
N VAL A 1053 -70.44 33.33 -57.84
CA VAL A 1053 -70.28 31.87 -57.66
C VAL A 1053 -71.55 31.12 -58.09
N GLU A 1054 -71.36 29.97 -58.73
CA GLU A 1054 -72.44 29.09 -59.20
C GLU A 1054 -73.41 28.68 -58.08
N THR A 1055 -74.70 28.58 -58.41
CA THR A 1055 -75.79 28.41 -57.45
C THR A 1055 -75.75 27.07 -56.71
N TRP A 1056 -75.32 25.98 -57.37
CA TRP A 1056 -75.25 24.67 -56.72
C TRP A 1056 -74.17 24.63 -55.62
N VAL A 1057 -73.03 25.32 -55.81
CA VAL A 1057 -71.96 25.44 -54.81
C VAL A 1057 -72.44 26.25 -53.61
N LYS A 1058 -73.16 27.36 -53.85
CA LYS A 1058 -73.77 28.16 -52.78
C LYS A 1058 -74.75 27.34 -51.95
N ASN A 1059 -75.64 26.62 -52.62
CA ASN A 1059 -76.63 25.77 -51.96
C ASN A 1059 -75.96 24.62 -51.19
N LEU A 1060 -74.92 24.00 -51.74
CA LEU A 1060 -74.16 22.96 -51.06
C LEU A 1060 -73.40 23.49 -49.84
N LYS A 1061 -72.76 24.66 -49.95
CA LYS A 1061 -72.09 25.37 -48.84
C LYS A 1061 -73.08 25.79 -47.77
N GLU A 1062 -74.30 26.20 -48.15
CA GLU A 1062 -75.37 26.54 -47.21
C GLU A 1062 -75.91 25.30 -46.49
N LYS A 1063 -76.14 24.20 -47.21
CA LYS A 1063 -76.47 22.90 -46.62
C LYS A 1063 -75.39 22.41 -45.66
N SER A 1064 -74.12 22.63 -46.02
CA SER A 1064 -72.95 22.33 -45.18
C SER A 1064 -72.90 23.17 -43.91
N ARG A 1065 -73.09 24.51 -44.02
CA ARG A 1065 -73.16 25.41 -42.85
C ARG A 1065 -74.33 25.05 -41.93
N LYS A 1066 -75.48 24.68 -42.49
CA LYS A 1066 -76.67 24.22 -41.74
C LYS A 1066 -76.55 22.77 -41.26
N GLN A 1067 -75.49 22.04 -41.64
CA GLN A 1067 -75.28 20.60 -41.40
C GLN A 1067 -76.48 19.71 -41.76
N LYS A 1068 -77.27 20.09 -42.77
CA LYS A 1068 -78.43 19.34 -43.25
C LYS A 1068 -78.18 18.90 -44.68
N PHE A 1069 -77.67 17.68 -44.83
CA PHE A 1069 -77.45 17.04 -46.12
C PHE A 1069 -78.52 15.99 -46.37
N ASP A 1070 -79.29 16.16 -47.45
CA ASP A 1070 -80.28 15.18 -47.91
C ASP A 1070 -79.60 14.10 -48.76
N TYR A 1071 -78.52 13.50 -48.26
CA TYR A 1071 -77.85 12.40 -48.95
C TYR A 1071 -78.60 11.10 -48.72
N ARG A 1072 -78.81 10.35 -49.80
CA ARG A 1072 -79.33 8.98 -49.70
C ARG A 1072 -78.24 8.10 -49.09
N LYS A 1073 -78.63 7.24 -48.13
CA LYS A 1073 -77.72 6.21 -47.61
C LYS A 1073 -77.51 5.15 -48.68
N GLU A 1074 -76.27 5.02 -49.15
CA GLU A 1074 -75.85 3.90 -49.98
C GLU A 1074 -75.83 2.63 -49.13
N LEU A 1075 -76.55 1.59 -49.58
CA LEU A 1075 -76.63 0.30 -48.91
C LEU A 1075 -75.78 -0.69 -49.69
N ALA A 1076 -74.68 -1.16 -49.09
CA ALA A 1076 -73.83 -2.18 -49.69
C ALA A 1076 -74.66 -3.45 -49.98
N SER A 1077 -74.53 -3.95 -51.20
CA SER A 1077 -75.26 -5.14 -51.64
C SER A 1077 -74.80 -6.38 -50.86
N PRO A 1078 -75.58 -7.47 -50.79
CA PRO A 1078 -75.14 -8.70 -50.13
C PRO A 1078 -73.84 -9.28 -50.72
N ALA A 1079 -73.58 -9.05 -52.00
CA ALA A 1079 -72.33 -9.45 -52.67
C ALA A 1079 -71.11 -8.72 -52.09
N GLU A 1080 -71.23 -7.41 -51.90
CA GLU A 1080 -70.16 -6.58 -51.31
C GLU A 1080 -70.10 -6.75 -49.79
N LYS A 1081 -71.19 -7.18 -49.14
CA LYS A 1081 -71.33 -7.16 -47.68
C LYS A 1081 -71.16 -8.51 -47.00
N ILE A 1082 -71.77 -9.58 -47.50
CA ILE A 1082 -71.78 -10.91 -46.84
C ILE A 1082 -70.82 -11.87 -47.53
N TYR A 1083 -70.75 -11.79 -48.87
CA TYR A 1083 -69.94 -12.69 -49.68
C TYR A 1083 -68.57 -12.14 -50.06
N ASP A 1084 -68.28 -10.89 -49.68
CA ASP A 1084 -66.97 -10.29 -49.92
C ASP A 1084 -65.90 -10.91 -49.00
N ASP A 1085 -64.68 -11.07 -49.52
CA ASP A 1085 -63.58 -11.76 -48.84
C ASP A 1085 -63.07 -11.01 -47.59
N TYR A 1086 -63.18 -9.68 -47.56
CA TYR A 1086 -62.62 -8.86 -46.48
C TYR A 1086 -63.60 -7.86 -45.90
N TYR A 1087 -64.61 -7.43 -46.65
CA TYR A 1087 -65.53 -6.38 -46.22
C TYR A 1087 -66.61 -6.91 -45.28
N TYR A 1088 -66.92 -8.21 -45.31
CA TYR A 1088 -67.92 -8.81 -44.42
C TYR A 1088 -67.58 -8.69 -42.93
N GLN A 1089 -66.29 -8.64 -42.59
CA GLN A 1089 -65.81 -8.57 -41.20
C GLN A 1089 -66.30 -7.30 -40.47
N TRP A 1090 -66.65 -6.24 -41.19
CA TRP A 1090 -67.16 -4.98 -40.61
C TRP A 1090 -68.65 -5.03 -40.26
N PHE A 1091 -69.36 -6.06 -40.73
CA PHE A 1091 -70.81 -6.18 -40.55
C PHE A 1091 -71.22 -7.42 -39.76
N ILE A 1092 -70.28 -8.30 -39.42
CA ILE A 1092 -70.53 -9.41 -38.50
C ILE A 1092 -70.61 -8.88 -37.06
N GLN A 1093 -71.46 -9.50 -36.25
CA GLN A 1093 -71.52 -9.22 -34.82
C GLN A 1093 -70.43 -10.04 -34.11
N PRO A 1094 -69.44 -9.42 -33.45
CA PRO A 1094 -68.40 -10.16 -32.73
C PRO A 1094 -69.04 -11.05 -31.65
N GLY A 1095 -68.64 -12.32 -31.59
CA GLY A 1095 -69.22 -13.33 -30.69
C GLY A 1095 -70.30 -14.22 -31.33
N VAL A 1096 -70.82 -13.85 -32.50
CA VAL A 1096 -71.70 -14.72 -33.31
C VAL A 1096 -70.89 -15.24 -34.49
N HIS A 1097 -70.47 -16.51 -34.44
CA HIS A 1097 -69.96 -17.19 -35.63
C HIS A 1097 -71.15 -17.86 -36.34
N PRO A 1098 -71.61 -17.36 -37.50
CA PRO A 1098 -72.89 -17.76 -38.09
C PRO A 1098 -72.96 -19.24 -38.49
N ASN A 1099 -71.81 -19.88 -38.79
CA ASN A 1099 -71.71 -21.33 -38.89
C ASN A 1099 -70.33 -21.82 -38.38
N PRO A 1100 -70.18 -22.12 -37.07
CA PRO A 1100 -68.88 -22.49 -36.49
C PRO A 1100 -68.38 -23.86 -36.97
N SER A 1101 -69.28 -24.69 -37.53
CA SER A 1101 -68.90 -25.99 -38.10
C SER A 1101 -68.25 -25.89 -39.47
N LEU A 1102 -68.36 -24.73 -40.15
CA LEU A 1102 -67.92 -24.47 -41.53
C LEU A 1102 -68.46 -25.44 -42.60
N VAL A 1103 -69.33 -26.37 -42.22
CA VAL A 1103 -70.00 -27.32 -43.10
C VAL A 1103 -71.48 -26.97 -43.12
N LYS A 1104 -72.05 -26.81 -44.31
CA LYS A 1104 -73.49 -26.77 -44.46
C LYS A 1104 -73.98 -28.22 -44.46
N ARG A 1105 -74.49 -28.71 -43.33
CA ARG A 1105 -75.10 -30.06 -43.26
C ARG A 1105 -76.48 -30.02 -43.92
N ASN A 1106 -76.77 -31.07 -44.70
CA ASN A 1106 -78.11 -31.34 -45.22
C ASN A 1106 -78.86 -32.25 -44.25
#